data_AF-A0A009QC80-F1
#
_entry.id   AF-A0A009QC80-F1
#
_cell.length_a   1.000
_cell.length_b   1.000
_cell.length_c   1.000
_cell.angle_alpha   90.00
_cell.angle_beta   90.00
_cell.angle_gamma   90.00
#
_symmetry.space_group_name_H-M   'P 1'
#
loop_
_entity.id
_entity.type
_entity.pdbx_description
1 polymer ?
#
loop_
_entity_poly.entity_id
_entity_poly.type
_entity_poly.pdbx_seq_one_letter_code
_entity_poly.pdbx_strand_id
1 'polypeptide(L)'
;MADEIVTRQQLVDAGLDAESLQKFISGLDSEDVLTRLGKIYPTLAKLVRILMETGGWKAYSTEAELLATVPTVNPSVGYAFDTKKLYKWDGSVWIDEGLSIYDRTKPYIDVLSNTNFKQLNTFYYAPNNTIIKESNSGLFSVSIAVQADQKYVFNTKTFGVVGSYYIADSSGNVLQTLASSETLEQDYVVTIPQNGKMLYVNCTKDYAGFKLYLLNNEIVNLNFAGLGANDFQFFSNNSGVITNTNSGFFSKSVSVSSGELYLIRTSTYGTAPQYIIADSSNAVITLEPSGDRGKDFIIRIPNNATKLYVNCAYTLRNNFKVEKISDALAKSLIEGAFVLDYTFFYAPSNIIRKESNVALFAFDIDVQAGQNYAINTKTFGVVGEYYITDSAGNVLQFKAADSVDEDYIITIPDNAAKLYVNCTYDYADNFNVERISNALLAKIPDVDMTVRSTFPSFNYFDKLKVKCPNFYQKFKDKNQDVTVVLTGTSLTQGNLYTTDRADASTRPAALHTHDLASSVFDKLIKHWDGQKYRRYDHADLTYSNSTWVVTNNASGGIWDDYAHVKNGLTKTTTDANASVSMTIPANAWQFNFVYRSDSQCGNCTISIAEGNEKVEVFNGSEWVEANGFVFSMYEGPATSTKGNTQYQKRLKLRCKNKASGGINSIGSTKQITISKGNNSNRFNVVGFEWSQREFMLFVINGARGGFEWGDPTGNRLDQYQDLDIWAFNPDLLLAEITIINWGASEPTALSKDPLHYVNIAKRAYFNEFNDMPTSLHAKSEAYTKCDVMFYSDTLAATSAVAGAWDSVTHEPKFGVVSEAATNGGPVDNINVGRAKTNFENYEAVERYIASKDYLFIPILSTFKAVTENYYGSYWAGMQPSDKTGETLSIDGVHFNDNGAALFSKIVASVFDEI
;
A
#
# COMPACT_ATOMS: atom_id res chain seq x y z
N MET A 1 34.69 -10.96 -32.53
CA MET A 1 34.00 -11.91 -33.43
C MET A 1 33.02 -11.11 -34.26
N ALA A 2 33.45 -10.61 -35.42
CA ALA A 2 32.58 -9.92 -36.37
C ALA A 2 33.14 -10.20 -37.78
N ASP A 3 33.25 -11.48 -38.12
CA ASP A 3 33.84 -11.93 -39.39
C ASP A 3 32.78 -12.28 -40.44
N GLU A 4 31.48 -12.03 -40.18
CA GLU A 4 30.39 -12.24 -41.13
C GLU A 4 29.61 -10.95 -41.41
N ILE A 5 29.59 -10.54 -42.68
CA ILE A 5 28.84 -9.37 -43.16
C ILE A 5 27.36 -9.77 -43.29
N VAL A 6 26.46 -8.97 -42.67
CA VAL A 6 25.01 -9.15 -42.81
C VAL A 6 24.61 -8.99 -44.28
N THR A 7 24.02 -10.02 -44.85
CA THR A 7 23.56 -10.06 -46.24
C THR A 7 22.27 -9.28 -46.43
N ARG A 8 22.01 -8.84 -47.67
CA ARG A 8 20.75 -8.17 -48.02
C ARG A 8 19.51 -9.01 -47.67
N GLN A 9 19.58 -10.32 -47.84
CA GLN A 9 18.47 -11.22 -47.50
C GLN A 9 18.20 -11.24 -45.99
N GLN A 10 19.24 -11.20 -45.16
CA GLN A 10 19.08 -11.12 -43.70
C GLN A 10 18.42 -9.81 -43.25
N LEU A 11 18.66 -8.68 -43.94
CA LEU A 11 17.97 -7.42 -43.65
C LEU A 11 16.50 -7.43 -44.08
N VAL A 12 16.18 -8.06 -45.22
CA VAL A 12 14.78 -8.23 -45.67
C VAL A 12 14.02 -9.13 -44.71
N ASP A 13 14.62 -10.24 -44.31
CA ASP A 13 14.05 -11.18 -43.33
C ASP A 13 13.83 -10.49 -41.97
N ALA A 14 14.79 -9.67 -41.52
CA ALA A 14 14.66 -8.90 -40.27
C ALA A 14 13.52 -7.87 -40.31
N GLY A 15 13.27 -7.25 -41.47
CA GLY A 15 12.14 -6.32 -41.63
C GLY A 15 10.78 -7.01 -41.50
N LEU A 16 10.63 -8.20 -42.10
CA LEU A 16 9.42 -9.01 -41.97
C LEU A 16 9.21 -9.54 -40.54
N ASP A 17 10.31 -9.89 -39.86
CA ASP A 17 10.26 -10.36 -38.47
C ASP A 17 9.94 -9.19 -37.50
N ALA A 18 10.29 -7.93 -37.84
CA ALA A 18 9.96 -6.74 -37.05
C ALA A 18 8.44 -6.44 -37.01
N GLU A 19 7.72 -6.65 -38.11
CA GLU A 19 6.25 -6.51 -38.13
C GLU A 19 5.57 -7.54 -37.22
N SER A 20 6.07 -8.78 -37.23
CA SER A 20 5.58 -9.84 -36.35
C SER A 20 5.86 -9.51 -34.87
N LEU A 21 7.04 -8.96 -34.57
CA LEU A 21 7.41 -8.53 -33.23
C LEU A 21 6.54 -7.37 -32.71
N GLN A 22 6.27 -6.37 -33.56
CA GLN A 22 5.38 -5.27 -33.21
C GLN A 22 3.98 -5.80 -32.88
N LYS A 23 3.45 -6.74 -33.68
CA LYS A 23 2.15 -7.34 -33.42
C LYS A 23 2.15 -8.19 -32.14
N PHE A 24 3.26 -8.84 -31.80
CA PHE A 24 3.37 -9.62 -30.55
C PHE A 24 3.31 -8.71 -29.32
N ILE A 25 4.01 -7.58 -29.34
CA ILE A 25 4.09 -6.65 -28.20
C ILE A 25 2.80 -5.82 -28.07
N SER A 26 2.24 -5.35 -29.18
CA SER A 26 1.19 -4.32 -29.19
C SER A 26 -0.18 -4.80 -29.66
N GLY A 27 -0.34 -6.07 -30.05
CA GLY A 27 -1.61 -6.62 -30.50
C GLY A 27 -2.61 -6.86 -29.36
N LEU A 28 -3.89 -7.01 -29.71
CA LEU A 28 -5.00 -7.11 -28.76
C LEU A 28 -4.98 -8.44 -27.99
N ASP A 29 -5.69 -8.46 -26.86
CA ASP A 29 -5.81 -9.61 -25.95
C ASP A 29 -6.55 -10.84 -26.52
N SER A 30 -7.08 -10.74 -27.74
CA SER A 30 -7.78 -11.82 -28.46
C SER A 30 -7.00 -12.34 -29.67
N GLU A 31 -5.92 -11.67 -30.06
CA GLU A 31 -5.21 -11.91 -31.31
C GLU A 31 -4.04 -12.90 -31.19
N ASP A 32 -3.70 -13.54 -32.30
CA ASP A 32 -2.47 -14.29 -32.47
C ASP A 32 -1.58 -13.63 -33.54
N VAL A 33 -0.28 -13.89 -33.45
CA VAL A 33 0.77 -13.46 -34.38
C VAL A 33 1.27 -14.68 -35.14
N LEU A 34 1.19 -14.62 -36.48
CA LEU A 34 1.87 -15.55 -37.37
C LEU A 34 3.21 -14.93 -37.79
N THR A 35 4.32 -15.55 -37.43
CA THR A 35 5.64 -15.11 -37.90
C THR A 35 5.90 -15.59 -39.33
N ARG A 36 6.86 -14.96 -40.00
CA ARG A 36 7.34 -15.37 -41.33
C ARG A 36 7.78 -16.85 -41.37
N LEU A 37 8.28 -17.38 -40.26
CA LEU A 37 8.67 -18.79 -40.11
C LEU A 37 7.49 -19.75 -39.86
N GLY A 38 6.25 -19.27 -40.01
CA GLY A 38 5.04 -20.06 -39.84
C GLY A 38 4.73 -20.40 -38.38
N LYS A 39 5.26 -19.65 -37.41
CA LYS A 39 4.99 -19.88 -35.98
C LYS A 39 3.84 -19.00 -35.52
N ILE A 40 2.91 -19.57 -34.77
CA ILE A 40 1.78 -18.85 -34.20
C ILE A 40 2.03 -18.64 -32.71
N TYR A 41 1.98 -17.40 -32.25
CA TYR A 41 2.08 -17.02 -30.84
C TYR A 41 0.88 -16.16 -30.44
N PRO A 42 0.37 -16.27 -29.19
CA PRO A 42 -0.53 -15.25 -28.67
C PRO A 42 0.20 -13.91 -28.57
N THR A 43 -0.51 -12.80 -28.71
CA THR A 43 0.04 -11.48 -28.33
C THR A 43 0.37 -11.45 -26.84
N LEU A 44 1.21 -10.51 -26.42
CA LEU A 44 1.55 -10.33 -25.00
C LEU A 44 0.31 -10.06 -24.15
N ALA A 45 -0.63 -9.26 -24.64
CA ALA A 45 -1.90 -9.00 -23.97
C ALA A 45 -2.75 -10.28 -23.83
N LYS A 46 -2.82 -11.12 -24.87
CA LYS A 46 -3.56 -12.39 -24.84
C LYS A 46 -2.90 -13.38 -23.88
N LEU A 47 -1.56 -13.41 -23.86
CA LEU A 47 -0.79 -14.23 -22.92
C LEU A 47 -1.08 -13.84 -21.46
N VAL A 48 -1.08 -12.55 -21.15
CA VAL A 48 -1.41 -12.03 -19.80
C VAL A 48 -2.85 -12.36 -19.43
N ARG A 49 -3.82 -12.16 -20.34
CA ARG A 49 -5.22 -12.52 -20.10
C ARG A 49 -5.38 -14.00 -19.81
N ILE A 50 -4.79 -14.88 -20.63
CA ILE A 50 -4.81 -16.33 -20.42
C ILE A 50 -4.24 -16.67 -19.04
N LEU A 51 -3.13 -16.04 -18.64
CA LEU A 51 -2.49 -16.29 -17.35
C LEU A 51 -3.35 -15.81 -16.16
N MET A 52 -4.08 -14.71 -16.32
CA MET A 52 -5.04 -14.19 -15.32
C MET A 52 -6.31 -15.04 -15.24
N GLU A 53 -6.87 -15.47 -16.37
CA GLU A 53 -8.08 -16.30 -16.45
C GLU A 53 -7.83 -17.72 -15.95
N THR A 54 -6.63 -18.25 -16.16
CA THR A 54 -6.28 -19.61 -15.76
C THR A 54 -5.36 -19.67 -14.54
N GLY A 55 -5.04 -18.57 -13.85
CA GLY A 55 -4.26 -18.63 -12.59
C GLY A 55 -2.95 -19.43 -12.64
N GLY A 56 -2.35 -19.61 -13.82
CA GLY A 56 -1.12 -20.40 -14.02
C GLY A 56 -1.28 -21.93 -14.15
N TRP A 57 -2.50 -22.50 -14.12
CA TRP A 57 -2.76 -23.91 -14.50
C TRP A 57 -3.41 -24.02 -15.89
N LYS A 58 -3.21 -25.14 -16.60
CA LYS A 58 -3.86 -25.41 -17.89
C LYS A 58 -4.95 -26.47 -17.73
N ALA A 59 -6.17 -26.17 -18.15
CA ALA A 59 -7.29 -27.12 -18.11
C ALA A 59 -7.39 -27.95 -19.40
N TYR A 60 -7.72 -29.23 -19.25
CA TYR A 60 -7.85 -30.24 -20.30
C TYR A 60 -9.23 -30.88 -20.20
N SER A 61 -9.85 -31.18 -21.34
CA SER A 61 -11.17 -31.81 -21.34
C SER A 61 -11.09 -33.25 -20.82
N THR A 62 -9.99 -33.94 -21.12
CA THR A 62 -9.74 -35.32 -20.66
C THR A 62 -8.36 -35.55 -20.07
N GLU A 63 -8.20 -36.58 -19.23
CA GLU A 63 -6.91 -37.06 -18.72
C GLU A 63 -5.99 -37.48 -19.86
N ALA A 64 -6.55 -38.14 -20.89
CA ALA A 64 -5.79 -38.57 -22.05
C ALA A 64 -5.17 -37.38 -22.82
N GLU A 65 -5.92 -36.28 -22.98
CA GLU A 65 -5.40 -35.04 -23.57
C GLU A 65 -4.28 -34.43 -22.71
N LEU A 66 -4.42 -34.46 -21.38
CA LEU A 66 -3.40 -33.96 -20.46
C LEU A 66 -2.11 -34.76 -20.58
N LEU A 67 -2.19 -36.09 -20.45
CA LEU A 67 -1.04 -36.99 -20.47
C LEU A 67 -0.32 -37.01 -21.84
N ALA A 68 -1.02 -36.69 -22.93
CA ALA A 68 -0.43 -36.55 -24.26
C ALA A 68 0.37 -35.25 -24.45
N THR A 69 0.23 -34.27 -23.54
CA THR A 69 1.00 -33.02 -23.63
C THR A 69 2.29 -33.08 -22.84
N VAL A 70 3.37 -32.52 -23.41
CA VAL A 70 4.67 -32.36 -22.74
C VAL A 70 4.91 -30.86 -22.50
N PRO A 71 4.77 -30.37 -21.27
CA PRO A 71 5.07 -28.97 -20.93
C PRO A 71 6.54 -28.64 -21.13
N THR A 72 6.82 -27.46 -21.67
CA THR A 72 8.19 -26.92 -21.83
C THR A 72 8.67 -26.13 -20.62
N VAL A 73 7.79 -25.87 -19.64
CA VAL A 73 8.06 -25.10 -18.42
C VAL A 73 7.91 -26.01 -17.20
N ASN A 74 8.86 -25.98 -16.27
CA ASN A 74 8.85 -26.78 -15.04
C ASN A 74 9.02 -25.85 -13.82
N PRO A 75 8.12 -25.88 -12.81
CA PRO A 75 6.92 -26.73 -12.70
C PRO A 75 5.74 -26.22 -13.54
N SER A 76 4.91 -27.15 -14.03
CA SER A 76 3.61 -26.87 -14.66
C SER A 76 2.50 -27.65 -13.96
N VAL A 77 1.28 -27.10 -13.96
CA VAL A 77 0.09 -27.74 -13.38
C VAL A 77 -0.99 -27.89 -14.43
N GLY A 78 -1.58 -29.09 -14.53
CA GLY A 78 -2.66 -29.43 -15.45
C GLY A 78 -3.90 -29.94 -14.71
N TYR A 79 -5.09 -29.62 -15.19
CA TYR A 79 -6.35 -30.12 -14.63
C TYR A 79 -7.16 -30.87 -15.69
N ALA A 80 -7.59 -32.11 -15.40
CA ALA A 80 -8.39 -32.93 -16.32
C ALA A 80 -9.86 -32.95 -15.90
N PHE A 81 -10.76 -32.45 -16.74
CA PHE A 81 -12.18 -32.28 -16.41
C PHE A 81 -12.99 -33.58 -16.35
N ASP A 82 -12.58 -34.64 -17.04
CA ASP A 82 -13.26 -35.95 -17.03
C ASP A 82 -13.02 -36.72 -15.72
N THR A 83 -11.81 -36.66 -15.20
CA THR A 83 -11.40 -37.31 -13.96
C THR A 83 -11.48 -36.39 -12.75
N LYS A 84 -11.65 -35.08 -12.99
CA LYS A 84 -11.64 -34.03 -11.95
C LYS A 84 -10.33 -34.04 -11.14
N LYS A 85 -9.21 -34.34 -11.79
CA LYS A 85 -7.90 -34.52 -11.16
C LYS A 85 -6.92 -33.40 -11.52
N LEU A 86 -6.05 -33.09 -10.57
CA LEU A 86 -4.89 -32.22 -10.74
C LEU A 86 -3.63 -33.05 -10.98
N TYR A 87 -2.84 -32.62 -11.95
CA TYR A 87 -1.57 -33.23 -12.31
C TYR A 87 -0.47 -32.18 -12.23
N LYS A 88 0.68 -32.59 -11.70
CA LYS A 88 1.88 -31.78 -11.64
C LYS A 88 2.91 -32.33 -12.62
N TRP A 89 3.47 -31.46 -13.45
CA TRP A 89 4.61 -31.81 -14.29
C TRP A 89 5.90 -31.69 -13.48
N ASP A 90 6.68 -32.77 -13.39
CA ASP A 90 7.95 -32.79 -12.65
C ASP A 90 9.18 -32.45 -13.50
N GLY A 91 8.97 -32.23 -14.80
CA GLY A 91 10.04 -32.03 -15.80
C GLY A 91 10.26 -33.23 -16.72
N SER A 92 9.62 -34.37 -16.45
CA SER A 92 9.77 -35.61 -17.22
C SER A 92 8.47 -36.38 -17.43
N VAL A 93 7.59 -36.39 -16.43
CA VAL A 93 6.29 -37.07 -16.45
C VAL A 93 5.24 -36.24 -15.72
N TRP A 94 3.97 -36.48 -16.06
CA TRP A 94 2.86 -35.98 -15.26
C TRP A 94 2.69 -36.86 -14.03
N ILE A 95 2.75 -36.25 -12.86
CA ILE A 95 2.45 -36.87 -11.58
C ILE A 95 0.98 -36.57 -11.26
N ASP A 96 0.16 -37.62 -11.15
CA ASP A 96 -1.19 -37.53 -10.58
C ASP A 96 -1.05 -37.23 -9.08
N GLU A 97 -1.49 -36.05 -8.65
CA GLU A 97 -1.40 -35.67 -7.23
C GLU A 97 -2.57 -36.27 -6.39
N GLY A 98 -3.56 -36.92 -7.03
CA GLY A 98 -4.70 -37.67 -6.42
C GLY A 98 -5.68 -36.81 -5.59
N LEU A 99 -6.97 -37.12 -5.33
CA LEU A 99 -8.03 -38.04 -5.79
C LEU A 99 -9.32 -37.19 -5.80
N SER A 100 -10.23 -37.36 -6.76
CA SER A 100 -11.54 -36.69 -6.68
C SER A 100 -12.30 -37.17 -5.42
N ILE A 101 -13.14 -36.30 -4.82
CA ILE A 101 -13.97 -36.65 -3.65
C ILE A 101 -14.86 -37.89 -3.93
N TYR A 102 -15.15 -38.15 -5.21
CA TYR A 102 -15.94 -39.28 -5.69
C TYR A 102 -15.14 -40.62 -5.67
N ASP A 103 -13.86 -40.62 -6.02
CA ASP A 103 -13.05 -41.85 -6.03
C ASP A 103 -12.72 -42.34 -4.62
N ARG A 104 -12.64 -41.42 -3.65
CA ARG A 104 -12.44 -41.77 -2.23
C ARG A 104 -13.68 -42.41 -1.60
N THR A 105 -14.86 -42.28 -2.19
CA THR A 105 -16.13 -42.75 -1.60
C THR A 105 -16.67 -44.04 -2.24
N LYS A 106 -16.17 -44.43 -3.43
CA LYS A 106 -16.67 -45.58 -4.20
C LYS A 106 -16.35 -46.99 -3.62
N PRO A 107 -15.20 -47.27 -2.99
CA PRO A 107 -14.92 -48.60 -2.42
C PRO A 107 -15.68 -48.92 -1.12
N TYR A 108 -16.27 -47.90 -0.48
CA TYR A 108 -16.87 -48.02 0.86
C TYR A 108 -18.39 -48.25 0.85
N ILE A 109 -19.04 -48.25 -0.32
CA ILE A 109 -20.50 -48.32 -0.43
C ILE A 109 -21.03 -49.76 -0.68
N ASP A 110 -20.20 -50.71 -1.14
CA ASP A 110 -20.69 -52.03 -1.62
C ASP A 110 -20.64 -53.20 -0.61
N VAL A 111 -20.33 -53.00 0.68
CA VAL A 111 -20.30 -54.12 1.67
C VAL A 111 -21.25 -53.90 2.84
N LEU A 112 -22.50 -53.49 2.60
CA LEU A 112 -23.53 -53.38 3.64
C LEU A 112 -24.94 -53.86 3.22
N SER A 113 -25.05 -55.02 2.57
CA SER A 113 -26.39 -55.61 2.34
C SER A 113 -26.44 -57.13 2.18
N ASN A 114 -25.76 -57.91 3.03
CA ASN A 114 -26.08 -59.34 3.13
C ASN A 114 -27.17 -59.61 4.18
N THR A 115 -28.40 -59.25 3.82
CA THR A 115 -29.65 -59.67 4.51
C THR A 115 -29.86 -61.20 4.49
N ASN A 116 -29.05 -61.96 3.74
CA ASN A 116 -29.19 -63.41 3.53
C ASN A 116 -28.82 -64.30 4.74
N PHE A 117 -28.19 -63.76 5.79
CA PHE A 117 -27.81 -64.54 6.98
C PHE A 117 -28.75 -64.36 8.18
N LYS A 118 -29.77 -63.50 8.06
CA LYS A 118 -30.77 -63.31 9.13
C LYS A 118 -31.69 -64.52 9.20
N GLN A 119 -31.57 -65.28 10.28
CA GLN A 119 -32.53 -66.32 10.63
C GLN A 119 -33.65 -65.67 11.43
N LEU A 120 -34.72 -65.28 10.73
CA LEU A 120 -35.90 -64.70 11.36
C LEU A 120 -36.55 -65.69 12.32
N ASN A 121 -37.17 -65.15 13.35
CA ASN A 121 -37.85 -65.89 14.41
C ASN A 121 -36.96 -66.93 15.10
N THR A 122 -35.65 -66.71 15.13
CA THR A 122 -34.64 -67.64 15.67
C THR A 122 -33.73 -66.90 16.63
N PHE A 123 -33.34 -67.57 17.72
CA PHE A 123 -32.26 -67.13 18.58
C PHE A 123 -31.43 -68.32 19.09
N TYR A 124 -30.20 -68.03 19.53
CA TYR A 124 -29.26 -68.99 20.10
C TYR A 124 -29.00 -68.68 21.56
N TYR A 125 -28.94 -69.69 22.42
CA TYR A 125 -28.62 -69.54 23.83
C TYR A 125 -27.86 -70.77 24.35
N ALA A 126 -27.21 -70.66 25.50
CA ALA A 126 -26.35 -71.71 26.02
C ALA A 126 -26.56 -71.94 27.53
N PRO A 127 -27.63 -72.64 27.96
CA PRO A 127 -27.96 -72.81 29.37
C PRO A 127 -26.97 -73.72 30.11
N ASN A 128 -26.34 -74.66 29.40
CA ASN A 128 -25.32 -75.58 29.94
C ASN A 128 -23.99 -75.45 29.17
N ASN A 129 -23.65 -74.24 28.74
CA ASN A 129 -22.42 -73.94 27.99
C ASN A 129 -22.28 -74.60 26.60
N THR A 130 -23.39 -75.15 26.07
CA THR A 130 -23.50 -75.66 24.69
C THR A 130 -24.61 -74.89 23.97
N ILE A 131 -24.37 -74.50 22.72
CA ILE A 131 -25.30 -73.70 21.92
C ILE A 131 -26.54 -74.51 21.53
N ILE A 132 -27.71 -73.98 21.88
CA ILE A 132 -29.03 -74.46 21.50
C ILE A 132 -29.71 -73.41 20.63
N LYS A 133 -30.40 -73.86 19.58
CA LYS A 133 -31.21 -73.02 18.69
C LYS A 133 -32.68 -73.17 19.05
N GLU A 134 -33.37 -72.05 19.24
CA GLU A 134 -34.81 -72.01 19.49
C GLU A 134 -35.52 -70.95 18.64
N SER A 135 -36.85 -71.03 18.59
CA SER A 135 -37.67 -70.09 17.83
C SER A 135 -38.33 -69.07 18.75
N ASN A 136 -38.26 -67.78 18.37
CA ASN A 136 -38.95 -66.69 19.05
C ASN A 136 -39.37 -65.63 18.03
N SER A 137 -40.66 -65.33 17.93
CA SER A 137 -41.23 -64.45 16.91
C SER A 137 -40.76 -62.98 16.97
N GLY A 138 -40.21 -62.54 18.10
CA GLY A 138 -39.69 -61.18 18.31
C GLY A 138 -38.20 -61.01 18.02
N LEU A 139 -37.48 -62.09 17.69
CA LEU A 139 -36.03 -62.08 17.49
C LEU A 139 -35.62 -62.55 16.09
N PHE A 140 -34.42 -62.17 15.69
CA PHE A 140 -33.65 -62.85 14.66
C PHE A 140 -32.23 -63.10 15.15
N SER A 141 -31.56 -64.03 14.52
CA SER A 141 -30.14 -64.29 14.78
C SER A 141 -29.35 -64.36 13.50
N VAL A 142 -28.08 -64.03 13.59
CA VAL A 142 -27.10 -64.30 12.54
C VAL A 142 -26.10 -65.31 13.09
N SER A 143 -25.91 -66.41 12.36
CA SER A 143 -24.87 -67.40 12.68
C SER A 143 -23.91 -67.50 11.50
N ILE A 144 -22.62 -67.26 11.75
CA ILE A 144 -21.59 -67.34 10.72
C ILE A 144 -20.45 -68.25 11.17
N ALA A 145 -19.86 -68.95 10.20
CA ALA A 145 -18.60 -69.63 10.42
C ALA A 145 -17.47 -68.60 10.52
N VAL A 146 -16.58 -68.80 11.48
CA VAL A 146 -15.47 -67.90 11.79
C VAL A 146 -14.18 -68.69 11.99
N GLN A 147 -13.04 -68.03 11.88
CA GLN A 147 -11.73 -68.60 12.18
C GLN A 147 -11.10 -67.89 13.38
N ALA A 148 -10.25 -68.61 14.12
CA ALA A 148 -9.48 -68.02 15.21
C ALA A 148 -8.70 -66.78 14.73
N ASP A 149 -8.56 -65.80 15.61
CA ASP A 149 -7.86 -64.53 15.42
C ASP A 149 -8.50 -63.55 14.41
N GLN A 150 -9.59 -63.94 13.74
CA GLN A 150 -10.38 -63.00 12.95
C GLN A 150 -11.10 -62.00 13.86
N LYS A 151 -11.26 -60.76 13.39
CA LYS A 151 -12.02 -59.73 14.11
C LYS A 151 -13.31 -59.44 13.40
N TYR A 152 -14.41 -59.41 14.14
CA TYR A 152 -15.74 -59.09 13.61
C TYR A 152 -16.28 -57.86 14.30
N VAL A 153 -16.96 -57.01 13.55
CA VAL A 153 -17.68 -55.87 14.09
C VAL A 153 -19.17 -56.09 13.93
N PHE A 154 -19.92 -55.91 15.01
CA PHE A 154 -21.37 -55.99 14.97
C PHE A 154 -22.02 -55.07 16.00
N ASN A 155 -23.30 -54.77 15.78
CA ASN A 155 -24.15 -54.16 16.80
C ASN A 155 -25.40 -55.04 16.99
N THR A 156 -26.00 -54.97 18.17
CA THR A 156 -27.22 -55.72 18.46
C THR A 156 -28.06 -55.10 19.56
N LYS A 157 -29.38 -55.20 19.40
CA LYS A 157 -30.37 -54.88 20.42
C LYS A 157 -31.02 -56.19 20.85
N THR A 158 -30.85 -56.62 22.10
CA THR A 158 -31.40 -57.90 22.60
C THR A 158 -32.32 -57.69 23.80
N PHE A 159 -33.20 -58.66 24.05
CA PHE A 159 -34.02 -58.72 25.26
C PHE A 159 -33.32 -59.57 26.32
N GLY A 160 -33.27 -59.08 27.55
CA GLY A 160 -32.35 -59.52 28.61
C GLY A 160 -32.48 -60.94 29.17
N VAL A 161 -33.04 -61.87 28.43
CA VAL A 161 -33.13 -63.30 28.75
C VAL A 161 -32.07 -64.14 28.00
N VAL A 162 -31.38 -63.55 27.02
CA VAL A 162 -30.39 -64.24 26.16
C VAL A 162 -29.16 -63.36 25.95
N GLY A 163 -27.95 -63.93 25.99
CA GLY A 163 -26.72 -63.23 25.67
C GLY A 163 -26.70 -62.59 24.28
N SER A 164 -26.05 -61.43 24.17
CA SER A 164 -26.00 -60.61 22.95
C SER A 164 -25.19 -61.27 21.84
N TYR A 165 -24.15 -62.03 22.19
CA TYR A 165 -23.47 -62.95 21.27
C TYR A 165 -22.88 -64.16 21.98
N TYR A 166 -22.56 -65.18 21.18
CA TYR A 166 -21.78 -66.35 21.59
C TYR A 166 -20.76 -66.73 20.52
N ILE A 167 -19.56 -67.09 20.95
CA ILE A 167 -18.56 -67.75 20.11
C ILE A 167 -18.42 -69.19 20.60
N ALA A 168 -18.51 -70.15 19.69
CA ALA A 168 -18.43 -71.58 20.01
C ALA A 168 -17.40 -72.32 19.15
N ASP A 169 -16.93 -73.46 19.66
CA ASP A 169 -16.10 -74.41 18.94
C ASP A 169 -16.91 -75.24 17.91
N SER A 170 -16.25 -76.16 17.20
CA SER A 170 -16.91 -77.03 16.21
C SER A 170 -17.94 -78.00 16.79
N SER A 171 -17.92 -78.23 18.10
CA SER A 171 -18.85 -79.10 18.82
C SER A 171 -20.01 -78.33 19.47
N GLY A 172 -20.00 -76.99 19.36
CA GLY A 172 -21.04 -76.11 19.88
C GLY A 172 -20.81 -75.66 21.33
N ASN A 173 -19.64 -75.91 21.93
CA ASN A 173 -19.33 -75.44 23.28
C ASN A 173 -18.96 -73.95 23.26
N VAL A 174 -19.49 -73.17 24.20
CA VAL A 174 -19.26 -71.73 24.29
C VAL A 174 -17.86 -71.45 24.82
N LEU A 175 -17.09 -70.67 24.04
CA LEU A 175 -15.77 -70.17 24.36
C LEU A 175 -15.82 -68.74 24.90
N GLN A 176 -16.76 -67.94 24.40
CA GLN A 176 -16.94 -66.54 24.82
C GLN A 176 -18.40 -66.12 24.64
N THR A 177 -18.91 -65.31 25.56
CA THR A 177 -20.26 -64.76 25.49
C THR A 177 -20.31 -63.37 26.13
N LEU A 178 -21.30 -62.58 25.76
CA LEU A 178 -21.66 -61.35 26.46
C LEU A 178 -23.03 -61.52 27.11
N ALA A 179 -23.07 -61.29 28.43
CA ALA A 179 -24.26 -61.51 29.26
C ALA A 179 -25.45 -60.62 28.86
N SER A 180 -26.66 -61.05 29.23
CA SER A 180 -27.93 -60.54 28.70
C SER A 180 -28.32 -59.11 29.10
N SER A 181 -27.55 -58.43 29.95
CA SER A 181 -27.85 -57.07 30.41
C SER A 181 -27.33 -55.96 29.49
N GLU A 182 -26.53 -56.28 28.46
CA GLU A 182 -25.90 -55.29 27.60
C GLU A 182 -26.55 -55.21 26.21
N THR A 183 -27.24 -54.09 25.98
CA THR A 183 -27.72 -53.68 24.66
C THR A 183 -26.59 -52.93 23.94
N LEU A 184 -26.15 -53.44 22.78
CA LEU A 184 -25.05 -52.88 22.00
C LEU A 184 -25.60 -52.17 20.76
N GLU A 185 -26.15 -50.96 20.93
CA GLU A 185 -26.65 -50.18 19.78
C GLU A 185 -25.52 -49.54 18.95
N GLN A 186 -24.28 -49.62 19.44
CA GLN A 186 -23.06 -49.16 18.78
C GLN A 186 -22.22 -50.34 18.26
N ASP A 187 -21.37 -50.07 17.27
CA ASP A 187 -20.50 -51.07 16.64
C ASP A 187 -19.46 -51.60 17.65
N TYR A 188 -19.50 -52.91 17.91
CA TYR A 188 -18.66 -53.63 18.86
C TYR A 188 -17.72 -54.58 18.13
N VAL A 189 -16.43 -54.57 18.51
CA VAL A 189 -15.41 -55.42 17.90
C VAL A 189 -15.15 -56.63 18.79
N VAL A 190 -15.27 -57.83 18.21
CA VAL A 190 -14.88 -59.08 18.87
C VAL A 190 -13.74 -59.73 18.11
N THR A 191 -12.75 -60.25 18.84
CA THR A 191 -11.71 -61.12 18.29
C THR A 191 -12.08 -62.56 18.57
N ILE A 192 -12.04 -63.42 17.55
CA ILE A 192 -12.40 -64.82 17.70
C ILE A 192 -11.27 -65.54 18.46
N PRO A 193 -11.54 -66.12 19.65
CA PRO A 193 -10.54 -66.85 20.41
C PRO A 193 -10.05 -68.10 19.67
N GLN A 194 -8.88 -68.59 20.09
CA GLN A 194 -8.36 -69.90 19.65
C GLN A 194 -9.42 -70.99 19.77
N ASN A 195 -9.52 -71.85 18.75
CA ASN A 195 -10.57 -72.88 18.56
C ASN A 195 -11.99 -72.38 18.26
N GLY A 196 -12.25 -71.07 18.17
CA GLY A 196 -13.54 -70.54 17.74
C GLY A 196 -13.86 -70.89 16.29
N LYS A 197 -15.06 -71.45 16.06
CA LYS A 197 -15.54 -71.89 14.73
C LYS A 197 -16.87 -71.26 14.33
N MET A 198 -17.70 -70.85 15.27
CA MET A 198 -19.00 -70.23 15.00
C MET A 198 -19.20 -68.98 15.86
N LEU A 199 -19.74 -67.91 15.25
CA LEU A 199 -20.23 -66.71 15.93
C LEU A 199 -21.75 -66.62 15.75
N TYR A 200 -22.46 -66.50 16.87
CA TYR A 200 -23.91 -66.32 16.95
C TYR A 200 -24.21 -64.96 17.54
N VAL A 201 -24.96 -64.13 16.81
CA VAL A 201 -25.41 -62.81 17.29
C VAL A 201 -26.94 -62.80 17.28
N ASN A 202 -27.55 -62.62 18.45
CA ASN A 202 -29.01 -62.51 18.60
C ASN A 202 -29.40 -61.04 18.52
N CYS A 203 -30.57 -60.69 17.98
CA CYS A 203 -31.06 -59.32 17.89
C CYS A 203 -32.60 -59.27 17.81
N THR A 204 -33.23 -58.17 18.24
CA THR A 204 -34.66 -57.93 18.09
C THR A 204 -35.03 -57.71 16.63
N LYS A 205 -36.10 -58.36 16.16
CA LYS A 205 -36.57 -58.33 14.76
C LYS A 205 -36.72 -56.93 14.18
N ASP A 206 -37.16 -55.99 15.00
CA ASP A 206 -37.47 -54.62 14.58
C ASP A 206 -36.24 -53.68 14.61
N TYR A 207 -35.05 -54.18 14.98
CA TYR A 207 -33.84 -53.37 14.97
C TYR A 207 -33.30 -53.21 13.54
N ALA A 208 -33.71 -52.11 12.90
CA ALA A 208 -33.30 -51.75 11.55
C ALA A 208 -31.80 -51.49 11.42
N GLY A 209 -31.12 -51.10 12.51
CA GLY A 209 -29.71 -50.70 12.51
C GLY A 209 -28.68 -51.83 12.59
N PHE A 210 -29.10 -53.09 12.55
CA PHE A 210 -28.19 -54.24 12.72
C PHE A 210 -27.11 -54.32 11.63
N LYS A 211 -25.86 -54.54 12.04
CA LYS A 211 -24.67 -54.71 11.24
C LYS A 211 -23.84 -55.87 11.77
N LEU A 212 -23.24 -56.63 10.87
CA LEU A 212 -22.20 -57.62 11.16
C LEU A 212 -21.26 -57.70 9.96
N TYR A 213 -19.97 -57.47 10.18
CA TYR A 213 -18.96 -57.55 9.14
C TYR A 213 -17.61 -58.04 9.67
N LEU A 214 -16.85 -58.72 8.80
CA LEU A 214 -15.47 -59.12 9.08
C LEU A 214 -14.57 -57.89 8.94
N LEU A 215 -13.75 -57.63 9.94
CA LEU A 215 -12.74 -56.59 9.94
C LEU A 215 -11.45 -57.15 9.30
N ASN A 216 -11.09 -56.65 8.12
CA ASN A 216 -9.89 -57.11 7.42
C ASN A 216 -8.63 -56.72 8.21
N ASN A 217 -7.70 -57.67 8.41
CA ASN A 217 -6.54 -57.50 9.28
C ASN A 217 -5.59 -56.37 8.83
N GLU A 218 -5.64 -55.94 7.57
CA GLU A 218 -4.86 -54.78 7.11
C GLU A 218 -5.41 -53.42 7.62
N ILE A 219 -6.71 -53.32 7.95
CA ILE A 219 -7.32 -52.12 8.54
C ILE A 219 -6.98 -52.00 10.04
N VAL A 220 -6.67 -53.11 10.71
CA VAL A 220 -6.23 -53.10 12.12
C VAL A 220 -4.90 -52.37 12.27
N ASN A 221 -4.01 -52.44 11.28
CA ASN A 221 -2.70 -51.81 11.33
C ASN A 221 -2.69 -50.31 10.95
N LEU A 222 -3.73 -49.79 10.29
CA LEU A 222 -3.79 -48.37 9.95
C LEU A 222 -4.61 -47.52 10.93
N ASN A 223 -5.51 -48.12 11.72
CA ASN A 223 -6.26 -47.39 12.76
C ASN A 223 -5.87 -47.72 14.21
N PHE A 224 -4.98 -48.70 14.46
CA PHE A 224 -4.54 -49.03 15.83
C PHE A 224 -3.03 -49.16 16.03
N ALA A 225 -2.20 -49.24 14.98
CA ALA A 225 -0.75 -49.41 15.14
C ALA A 225 0.05 -48.12 15.46
N GLY A 226 -0.61 -46.98 15.68
CA GLY A 226 0.06 -45.71 15.99
C GLY A 226 0.01 -45.24 17.44
N LEU A 227 -0.80 -45.86 18.32
CA LEU A 227 -1.17 -45.23 19.61
C LEU A 227 -0.92 -46.04 20.88
N GLY A 228 -0.36 -47.25 20.85
CA GLY A 228 0.04 -47.98 22.07
C GLY A 228 -1.07 -48.07 23.13
N ALA A 229 -2.33 -48.10 22.68
CA ALA A 229 -3.50 -47.99 23.53
C ALA A 229 -3.89 -49.37 24.05
N ASN A 230 -4.05 -49.48 25.37
CA ASN A 230 -4.52 -50.72 25.99
C ASN A 230 -5.95 -50.54 26.53
N ASP A 231 -6.74 -51.62 26.53
CA ASP A 231 -8.15 -51.66 26.94
C ASP A 231 -8.31 -51.69 28.49
N PHE A 232 -7.54 -50.83 29.17
CA PHE A 232 -7.60 -50.60 30.61
C PHE A 232 -7.50 -49.10 30.90
N GLN A 233 -7.86 -48.70 32.11
CA GLN A 233 -7.77 -47.32 32.62
C GLN A 233 -6.70 -47.21 33.71
N PHE A 234 -5.94 -46.11 33.72
CA PHE A 234 -5.00 -45.75 34.78
C PHE A 234 -5.72 -45.04 35.93
N PHE A 235 -5.43 -45.45 37.17
CA PHE A 235 -5.87 -44.78 38.40
C PHE A 235 -4.68 -44.47 39.29
N SER A 236 -4.91 -43.64 40.30
CA SER A 236 -4.00 -43.42 41.42
C SER A 236 -4.54 -44.07 42.70
N ASN A 237 -3.66 -44.65 43.50
CA ASN A 237 -3.92 -45.03 44.88
C ASN A 237 -2.70 -44.71 45.76
N ASN A 238 -2.73 -45.12 47.03
CA ASN A 238 -1.62 -44.90 47.99
C ASN A 238 -0.28 -45.54 47.57
N SER A 239 -0.26 -46.40 46.55
CA SER A 239 0.92 -47.09 46.02
C SER A 239 1.38 -46.55 44.66
N GLY A 240 0.78 -45.47 44.14
CA GLY A 240 1.11 -44.86 42.85
C GLY A 240 0.08 -45.15 41.74
N VAL A 241 0.53 -45.12 40.49
CA VAL A 241 -0.33 -45.38 39.32
C VAL A 241 -0.57 -46.88 39.13
N ILE A 242 -1.84 -47.29 39.10
CA ILE A 242 -2.31 -48.67 38.89
C ILE A 242 -3.22 -48.76 37.65
N THR A 243 -3.47 -49.97 37.14
CA THR A 243 -4.39 -50.24 36.03
C THR A 243 -5.63 -50.99 36.49
N ASN A 244 -6.77 -50.74 35.84
CA ASN A 244 -8.00 -51.51 36.03
C ASN A 244 -8.68 -51.74 34.67
N THR A 245 -9.25 -52.91 34.44
CA THR A 245 -9.93 -53.25 33.18
C THR A 245 -11.23 -52.47 33.06
N ASN A 246 -11.43 -51.76 31.95
CA ASN A 246 -12.67 -51.04 31.69
C ASN A 246 -12.96 -50.98 30.19
N SER A 247 -14.07 -51.58 29.77
CA SER A 247 -14.49 -51.70 28.38
C SER A 247 -14.93 -50.38 27.73
N GLY A 248 -15.06 -49.29 28.50
CA GLY A 248 -15.43 -47.96 28.00
C GLY A 248 -14.27 -47.03 27.62
N PHE A 249 -13.02 -47.40 27.90
CA PHE A 249 -11.84 -46.53 27.75
C PHE A 249 -10.68 -47.25 27.07
N PHE A 250 -9.81 -46.44 26.47
CA PHE A 250 -8.47 -46.82 26.09
C PHE A 250 -7.46 -45.85 26.70
N SER A 251 -6.27 -46.35 27.01
CA SER A 251 -5.27 -45.53 27.71
C SER A 251 -3.87 -45.64 27.11
N LYS A 252 -3.11 -44.55 27.18
CA LYS A 252 -1.76 -44.43 26.64
C LYS A 252 -0.77 -44.01 27.72
N SER A 253 0.39 -44.66 27.77
CA SER A 253 1.52 -44.27 28.59
C SER A 253 2.62 -43.72 27.70
N VAL A 254 3.24 -42.61 28.10
CA VAL A 254 4.32 -41.94 27.37
C VAL A 254 5.48 -41.68 28.32
N SER A 255 6.69 -42.08 27.92
CA SER A 255 7.91 -41.68 28.61
C SER A 255 8.20 -40.21 28.31
N VAL A 256 8.43 -39.42 29.35
CA VAL A 256 8.59 -37.96 29.26
C VAL A 256 9.83 -37.52 30.01
N SER A 257 10.36 -36.35 29.69
CA SER A 257 11.44 -35.70 30.43
C SER A 257 10.98 -34.35 30.97
N SER A 258 11.55 -33.95 32.11
CA SER A 258 11.30 -32.65 32.73
C SER A 258 11.44 -31.51 31.72
N GLY A 259 10.46 -30.61 31.71
CA GLY A 259 10.43 -29.42 30.86
C GLY A 259 9.84 -29.62 29.46
N GLU A 260 9.65 -30.86 29.01
CA GLU A 260 9.01 -31.17 27.72
C GLU A 260 7.55 -30.69 27.68
N LEU A 261 7.03 -30.44 26.47
CA LEU A 261 5.66 -29.97 26.25
C LEU A 261 4.87 -31.00 25.45
N TYR A 262 3.65 -31.27 25.90
CA TYR A 262 2.74 -32.22 25.27
C TYR A 262 1.37 -31.61 25.01
N LEU A 263 0.87 -31.80 23.79
CA LEU A 263 -0.52 -31.55 23.41
C LEU A 263 -1.33 -32.82 23.65
N ILE A 264 -2.39 -32.72 24.45
CA ILE A 264 -3.26 -33.83 24.82
C ILE A 264 -4.70 -33.48 24.47
N ARG A 265 -5.41 -34.36 23.77
CA ARG A 265 -6.88 -34.29 23.64
C ARG A 265 -7.47 -35.55 24.19
N THR A 266 -8.22 -35.45 25.29
CA THR A 266 -8.76 -36.62 25.98
C THR A 266 -10.12 -36.35 26.64
N SER A 267 -10.82 -37.41 27.03
CA SER A 267 -12.13 -37.34 27.70
C SER A 267 -12.34 -38.57 28.57
N THR A 268 -12.96 -38.43 29.74
CA THR A 268 -13.35 -39.58 30.57
C THR A 268 -14.81 -39.51 31.03
N TYR A 269 -15.35 -40.63 31.53
CA TYR A 269 -16.65 -40.70 32.22
C TYR A 269 -16.44 -41.38 33.59
N GLY A 270 -17.12 -40.90 34.64
CA GLY A 270 -17.02 -41.51 35.97
C GLY A 270 -15.88 -40.94 36.81
N THR A 271 -15.07 -41.79 37.46
CA THR A 271 -14.03 -41.40 38.44
C THR A 271 -12.60 -41.52 37.92
N ALA A 272 -12.40 -41.94 36.66
CA ALA A 272 -11.07 -42.13 36.08
C ALA A 272 -10.45 -40.79 35.64
N PRO A 273 -9.24 -40.45 36.11
CA PRO A 273 -8.58 -39.19 35.76
C PRO A 273 -8.32 -39.09 34.26
N GLN A 274 -8.36 -37.89 33.69
CA GLN A 274 -8.06 -37.67 32.27
C GLN A 274 -6.59 -37.95 31.94
N TYR A 275 -5.67 -37.45 32.77
CA TYR A 275 -4.25 -37.79 32.70
C TYR A 275 -3.59 -37.80 34.08
N ILE A 276 -2.47 -38.51 34.20
CA ILE A 276 -1.63 -38.61 35.40
C ILE A 276 -0.17 -38.44 35.00
N ILE A 277 0.57 -37.59 35.71
CA ILE A 277 2.02 -37.42 35.56
C ILE A 277 2.70 -38.04 36.78
N ALA A 278 3.70 -38.88 36.55
CA ALA A 278 4.37 -39.64 37.61
C ALA A 278 5.89 -39.66 37.44
N ASP A 279 6.58 -39.93 38.56
CA ASP A 279 8.02 -40.18 38.57
C ASP A 279 8.37 -41.61 38.11
N SER A 280 9.67 -41.95 38.17
CA SER A 280 10.17 -43.26 37.72
C SER A 280 9.63 -44.44 38.54
N SER A 281 9.19 -44.19 39.78
CA SER A 281 8.59 -45.17 40.70
C SER A 281 7.07 -45.28 40.60
N ASN A 282 6.44 -44.56 39.65
CA ASN A 282 4.99 -44.39 39.50
C ASN A 282 4.32 -43.59 40.63
N ALA A 283 5.07 -42.85 41.45
CA ALA A 283 4.46 -41.93 42.40
C ALA A 283 3.83 -40.74 41.67
N VAL A 284 2.59 -40.40 42.02
CA VAL A 284 1.81 -39.36 41.34
C VAL A 284 2.36 -37.98 41.70
N ILE A 285 2.72 -37.20 40.69
CA ILE A 285 3.14 -35.79 40.82
C ILE A 285 1.95 -34.88 40.54
N THR A 286 1.20 -35.16 39.48
CA THR A 286 0.04 -34.36 39.06
C THR A 286 -1.01 -35.30 38.48
N LEU A 287 -2.28 -35.02 38.73
CA LEU A 287 -3.38 -35.75 38.12
C LEU A 287 -4.50 -34.78 37.77
N GLU A 288 -5.04 -34.94 36.57
CA GLU A 288 -6.24 -34.26 36.13
C GLU A 288 -7.45 -35.15 36.44
N PRO A 289 -8.46 -34.67 37.18
CA PRO A 289 -9.63 -35.46 37.51
C PRO A 289 -10.43 -35.88 36.26
N SER A 290 -11.45 -36.69 36.50
CA SER A 290 -12.38 -37.11 35.46
C SER A 290 -13.27 -35.95 34.99
N GLY A 291 -13.31 -35.71 33.68
CA GLY A 291 -14.28 -34.81 33.06
C GLY A 291 -13.70 -33.89 31.99
N ASP A 292 -14.19 -34.03 30.75
CA ASP A 292 -14.42 -33.00 29.71
C ASP A 292 -14.59 -33.70 28.34
N ARG A 293 -15.38 -33.16 27.40
CA ARG A 293 -15.78 -33.77 26.11
C ARG A 293 -15.06 -33.18 24.89
N GLY A 294 -13.73 -33.05 24.94
CA GLY A 294 -12.90 -32.95 23.73
C GLY A 294 -12.10 -31.68 23.48
N LYS A 295 -11.71 -30.94 24.53
CA LYS A 295 -10.76 -29.82 24.42
C LYS A 295 -9.30 -30.30 24.36
N ASP A 296 -8.44 -29.43 23.82
CA ASP A 296 -6.99 -29.62 23.79
C ASP A 296 -6.35 -29.08 25.08
N PHE A 297 -5.45 -29.86 25.68
CA PHE A 297 -4.59 -29.48 26.79
C PHE A 297 -3.16 -29.32 26.28
N ILE A 298 -2.45 -28.28 26.72
CA ILE A 298 -1.00 -28.20 26.57
C ILE A 298 -0.39 -28.29 27.96
N ILE A 299 0.37 -29.36 28.22
CA ILE A 299 1.00 -29.58 29.52
C ILE A 299 2.52 -29.47 29.43
N ARG A 300 3.14 -28.84 30.44
CA ARG A 300 4.59 -28.87 30.66
C ARG A 300 4.91 -29.94 31.69
N ILE A 301 5.85 -30.82 31.36
CA ILE A 301 6.26 -31.93 32.21
C ILE A 301 7.03 -31.39 33.44
N PRO A 302 6.53 -31.60 34.67
CA PRO A 302 7.17 -31.10 35.89
C PRO A 302 8.55 -31.72 36.16
N ASN A 303 9.33 -31.07 37.02
CA ASN A 303 10.62 -31.58 37.48
C ASN A 303 10.46 -32.98 38.12
N ASN A 304 11.39 -33.88 37.81
CA ASN A 304 11.42 -35.29 38.26
C ASN A 304 10.33 -36.22 37.69
N ALA A 305 9.45 -35.72 36.80
CA ALA A 305 8.51 -36.57 36.09
C ALA A 305 9.22 -37.39 34.99
N THR A 306 8.83 -38.66 34.85
CA THR A 306 9.35 -39.55 33.80
C THR A 306 8.25 -40.24 33.00
N LYS A 307 6.98 -40.18 33.45
CA LYS A 307 5.84 -40.83 32.80
C LYS A 307 4.60 -39.94 32.76
N LEU A 308 3.91 -39.98 31.63
CA LEU A 308 2.60 -39.39 31.40
C LEU A 308 1.61 -40.52 31.03
N TYR A 309 0.55 -40.65 31.81
CA TYR A 309 -0.55 -41.60 31.59
C TYR A 309 -1.79 -40.81 31.16
N VAL A 310 -2.46 -41.24 30.09
CA VAL A 310 -3.66 -40.56 29.58
C VAL A 310 -4.76 -41.58 29.36
N ASN A 311 -5.94 -41.35 29.95
CA ASN A 311 -7.14 -42.17 29.79
C ASN A 311 -8.11 -41.46 28.86
N CYS A 312 -8.68 -42.16 27.88
CA CYS A 312 -9.63 -41.58 26.93
C CYS A 312 -10.83 -42.50 26.67
N ALA A 313 -12.03 -41.93 26.65
CA ALA A 313 -13.25 -42.62 26.28
C ALA A 313 -13.25 -42.95 24.78
N TYR A 314 -13.72 -44.13 24.40
CA TYR A 314 -13.80 -44.50 22.98
C TYR A 314 -14.66 -43.55 22.14
N THR A 315 -15.58 -42.79 22.76
CA THR A 315 -16.36 -41.74 22.09
C THR A 315 -15.51 -40.61 21.50
N LEU A 316 -14.30 -40.37 22.03
CA LEU A 316 -13.38 -39.34 21.55
C LEU A 316 -12.22 -39.92 20.70
N ARG A 317 -12.26 -41.23 20.35
CA ARG A 317 -11.12 -41.93 19.74
C ARG A 317 -10.57 -41.27 18.46
N ASN A 318 -11.44 -40.70 17.63
CA ASN A 318 -11.03 -40.08 16.36
C ASN A 318 -10.32 -38.74 16.55
N ASN A 319 -10.47 -38.14 17.74
CA ASN A 319 -9.89 -36.85 18.08
C ASN A 319 -8.82 -36.98 19.17
N PHE A 320 -8.56 -38.18 19.70
CA PHE A 320 -7.57 -38.37 20.75
C PHE A 320 -6.17 -38.01 20.26
N LYS A 321 -5.46 -37.21 21.06
CA LYS A 321 -4.08 -36.80 20.77
C LYS A 321 -3.24 -36.88 22.03
N VAL A 322 -2.01 -37.35 21.88
CA VAL A 322 -0.94 -37.22 22.88
C VAL A 322 0.36 -37.12 22.11
N GLU A 323 0.81 -35.89 21.90
CA GLU A 323 1.91 -35.55 21.00
C GLU A 323 2.91 -34.64 21.71
N LYS A 324 4.20 -34.99 21.62
CA LYS A 324 5.26 -34.08 22.05
C LYS A 324 5.34 -32.96 21.02
N ILE A 325 5.25 -31.71 21.48
CA ILE A 325 5.36 -30.54 20.61
C ILE A 325 6.70 -29.85 20.81
N SER A 326 7.24 -29.24 19.74
CA SER A 326 8.52 -28.52 19.82
C SER A 326 8.34 -27.22 20.59
N ASP A 327 9.41 -26.76 21.25
CA ASP A 327 9.43 -25.44 21.89
C ASP A 327 9.09 -24.31 20.90
N ALA A 328 9.38 -24.48 19.60
CA ALA A 328 9.04 -23.50 18.56
C ALA A 328 7.54 -23.47 18.22
N LEU A 329 6.87 -24.64 18.16
CA LEU A 329 5.41 -24.73 17.92
C LEU A 329 4.62 -24.33 19.17
N ALA A 330 5.14 -24.64 20.36
CA ALA A 330 4.61 -24.11 21.61
C ALA A 330 4.78 -22.59 21.68
N LYS A 331 5.93 -22.04 21.26
CA LYS A 331 6.17 -20.58 21.15
C LYS A 331 5.29 -19.89 20.08
N SER A 332 4.81 -20.61 19.06
CA SER A 332 3.87 -20.05 18.07
C SER A 332 2.41 -20.12 18.51
N LEU A 333 2.07 -21.02 19.45
CA LEU A 333 0.75 -21.08 20.09
C LEU A 333 0.70 -20.26 21.40
N ILE A 334 1.87 -19.86 21.90
CA ILE A 334 2.12 -19.20 23.19
C ILE A 334 3.24 -18.17 22.95
N GLU A 335 2.96 -17.06 22.28
CA GLU A 335 3.82 -15.87 22.42
C GLU A 335 3.60 -15.31 23.82
N GLY A 336 4.37 -15.82 24.78
CA GLY A 336 4.55 -15.24 26.11
C GLY A 336 3.36 -15.35 27.06
N ALA A 337 2.14 -15.57 26.60
CA ALA A 337 0.97 -15.48 27.44
C ALA A 337 0.64 -16.80 28.15
N PHE A 338 0.92 -16.86 29.45
CA PHE A 338 0.24 -17.85 30.29
C PHE A 338 -1.15 -17.33 30.60
N VAL A 339 -2.19 -18.07 30.19
CA VAL A 339 -3.51 -17.89 30.79
C VAL A 339 -3.36 -18.31 32.25
N LEU A 340 -3.37 -17.32 33.13
CA LEU A 340 -3.40 -17.53 34.56
C LEU A 340 -4.86 -17.63 34.95
N ASP A 341 -5.36 -18.86 35.00
CA ASP A 341 -6.70 -19.13 35.48
C ASP A 341 -6.87 -18.62 36.92
N TYR A 342 -8.08 -18.15 37.19
CA TYR A 342 -8.47 -17.60 38.49
C TYR A 342 -7.52 -16.52 39.01
N THR A 343 -6.96 -15.70 38.12
CA THR A 343 -5.93 -14.70 38.44
C THR A 343 -6.28 -13.35 37.82
N PHE A 344 -5.96 -12.27 38.53
CA PHE A 344 -5.92 -10.92 37.96
C PHE A 344 -4.73 -10.13 38.49
N PHE A 345 -4.36 -9.08 37.77
CA PHE A 345 -3.31 -8.14 38.11
C PHE A 345 -3.86 -6.75 38.37
N TYR A 346 -3.31 -6.04 39.36
CA TYR A 346 -3.70 -4.66 39.70
C TYR A 346 -2.52 -3.90 40.31
N ALA A 347 -2.56 -2.58 40.33
CA ALA A 347 -1.45 -1.74 40.80
C ALA A 347 -1.92 -0.59 41.72
N PRO A 348 -2.11 -0.84 43.03
CA PRO A 348 -2.62 0.16 43.97
C PRO A 348 -1.57 1.23 44.36
N SER A 349 -0.30 1.04 43.98
CA SER A 349 0.81 1.95 44.30
C SER A 349 1.84 2.01 43.14
N ASN A 350 1.36 1.94 41.89
CA ASN A 350 2.18 1.87 40.66
C ASN A 350 3.16 0.68 40.57
N ILE A 351 3.04 -0.30 41.45
CA ILE A 351 3.75 -1.57 41.37
C ILE A 351 2.71 -2.67 41.14
N ILE A 352 2.93 -3.51 40.14
CA ILE A 352 2.01 -4.58 39.78
C ILE A 352 1.94 -5.65 40.88
N ARG A 353 0.72 -6.11 41.15
CA ARG A 353 0.41 -7.20 42.09
C ARG A 353 -0.45 -8.23 41.40
N LYS A 354 -0.32 -9.49 41.83
CA LYS A 354 -1.09 -10.64 41.38
C LYS A 354 -2.01 -11.12 42.50
N GLU A 355 -3.27 -11.34 42.21
CA GLU A 355 -4.27 -11.91 43.13
C GLU A 355 -5.12 -12.98 42.44
N SER A 356 -5.81 -13.81 43.24
CA SER A 356 -6.68 -14.86 42.73
C SER A 356 -8.16 -14.45 42.78
N ASN A 357 -8.89 -14.71 41.71
CA ASN A 357 -10.33 -14.46 41.60
C ASN A 357 -10.98 -15.49 40.68
N VAL A 358 -11.98 -16.23 41.16
CA VAL A 358 -12.65 -17.31 40.42
C VAL A 358 -13.41 -16.84 39.17
N ALA A 359 -13.70 -15.55 39.06
CA ALA A 359 -14.43 -14.98 37.92
C ALA A 359 -13.51 -14.41 36.82
N LEU A 360 -12.20 -14.34 37.05
CA LEU A 360 -11.24 -13.69 36.16
C LEU A 360 -10.13 -14.64 35.74
N PHE A 361 -9.59 -14.38 34.56
CA PHE A 361 -8.30 -14.88 34.13
C PHE A 361 -7.43 -13.72 33.63
N ALA A 362 -6.13 -13.93 33.57
CA ALA A 362 -5.21 -12.92 33.08
C ALA A 362 -4.14 -13.50 32.18
N PHE A 363 -3.65 -12.67 31.26
CA PHE A 363 -2.47 -12.92 30.44
C PHE A 363 -1.28 -12.18 31.04
N ASP A 364 -0.15 -12.87 31.18
CA ASP A 364 1.15 -12.30 31.56
C ASP A 364 2.11 -12.57 30.40
N ILE A 365 2.56 -11.51 29.71
CA ILE A 365 3.32 -11.57 28.45
C ILE A 365 4.66 -10.84 28.61
N ASP A 366 5.75 -11.48 28.18
CA ASP A 366 7.04 -10.80 27.99
C ASP A 366 7.02 -9.96 26.71
N VAL A 367 7.36 -8.68 26.81
CA VAL A 367 7.30 -7.71 25.70
C VAL A 367 8.63 -6.97 25.50
N GLN A 368 8.84 -6.42 24.30
CA GLN A 368 9.97 -5.55 23.98
C GLN A 368 9.48 -4.20 23.48
N ALA A 369 10.24 -3.15 23.78
CA ALA A 369 9.98 -1.80 23.30
C ALA A 369 9.78 -1.76 21.77
N GLY A 370 8.78 -0.99 21.32
CA GLY A 370 8.41 -0.83 19.90
C GLY A 370 7.62 -1.99 19.29
N GLN A 371 7.30 -3.04 20.06
CA GLN A 371 6.33 -4.06 19.64
C GLN A 371 4.90 -3.50 19.72
N ASN A 372 3.99 -4.06 18.92
CA ASN A 372 2.58 -3.69 18.92
C ASN A 372 1.70 -4.91 19.20
N TYR A 373 0.62 -4.71 19.95
CA TYR A 373 -0.34 -5.76 20.30
C TYR A 373 -1.77 -5.29 20.07
N ALA A 374 -2.59 -6.11 19.42
CA ALA A 374 -4.05 -6.00 19.40
C ALA A 374 -4.59 -6.66 20.67
N ILE A 375 -5.48 -5.97 21.37
CA ILE A 375 -6.13 -6.47 22.58
C ILE A 375 -7.63 -6.34 22.39
N ASN A 376 -8.34 -7.42 22.67
CA ASN A 376 -9.77 -7.45 22.92
C ASN A 376 -9.99 -8.11 24.29
N THR A 377 -10.50 -7.35 25.24
CA THR A 377 -10.72 -7.84 26.59
C THR A 377 -11.93 -7.18 27.23
N LYS A 378 -12.47 -7.83 28.25
CA LYS A 378 -13.55 -7.28 29.07
C LYS A 378 -13.19 -7.44 30.53
N THR A 379 -13.17 -6.33 31.26
CA THR A 379 -12.95 -6.35 32.72
C THR A 379 -14.22 -6.02 33.50
N PHE A 380 -14.18 -6.30 34.80
CA PHE A 380 -15.25 -5.97 35.72
C PHE A 380 -14.67 -5.34 37.00
N GLY A 381 -15.19 -4.17 37.39
CA GLY A 381 -14.91 -3.55 38.68
C GLY A 381 -13.75 -2.55 38.68
N VAL A 382 -12.87 -2.63 39.69
CA VAL A 382 -11.79 -1.64 39.97
C VAL A 382 -10.43 -2.01 39.38
N VAL A 383 -10.37 -3.05 38.55
CA VAL A 383 -9.14 -3.61 37.98
C VAL A 383 -8.98 -3.08 36.55
N GLY A 384 -7.77 -2.67 36.16
CA GLY A 384 -7.49 -2.23 34.79
C GLY A 384 -7.54 -3.36 33.77
N GLU A 385 -7.87 -3.02 32.53
CA GLU A 385 -7.89 -3.93 31.37
C GLU A 385 -6.51 -4.45 31.04
N TYR A 386 -5.50 -3.58 31.05
CA TYR A 386 -4.11 -4.01 30.95
C TYR A 386 -3.16 -3.11 31.72
N TYR A 387 -1.98 -3.65 32.02
CA TYR A 387 -0.84 -2.96 32.62
C TYR A 387 0.44 -3.29 31.85
N ILE A 388 1.25 -2.29 31.52
CA ILE A 388 2.60 -2.45 30.97
C ILE A 388 3.59 -2.06 32.06
N THR A 389 4.58 -2.92 32.34
CA THR A 389 5.58 -2.66 33.37
C THR A 389 7.01 -2.84 32.89
N ASP A 390 7.94 -2.20 33.60
CA ASP A 390 9.36 -2.52 33.49
C ASP A 390 9.70 -3.89 34.14
N SER A 391 10.97 -4.27 34.08
CA SER A 391 11.48 -5.53 34.67
C SER A 391 11.39 -5.60 36.20
N ALA A 392 11.20 -4.46 36.88
CA ALA A 392 11.02 -4.38 38.32
C ALA A 392 9.53 -4.37 38.75
N GLY A 393 8.60 -4.39 37.79
CA GLY A 393 7.16 -4.39 38.03
C GLY A 393 6.56 -3.00 38.22
N ASN A 394 7.30 -1.92 37.92
CA ASN A 394 6.76 -0.56 37.95
C ASN A 394 5.88 -0.33 36.72
N VAL A 395 4.67 0.19 36.92
CA VAL A 395 3.72 0.49 35.85
C VAL A 395 4.22 1.68 35.03
N LEU A 396 4.40 1.46 33.73
CA LEU A 396 4.75 2.47 32.74
C LEU A 396 3.49 3.03 32.05
N GLN A 397 2.52 2.16 31.78
CA GLN A 397 1.25 2.48 31.14
C GLN A 397 0.17 1.50 31.59
N PHE A 398 -1.09 1.92 31.68
CA PHE A 398 -2.22 1.02 31.93
C PHE A 398 -3.51 1.60 31.33
N LYS A 399 -4.50 0.75 31.06
CA LYS A 399 -5.88 1.16 30.73
C LYS A 399 -6.80 0.75 31.87
N ALA A 400 -7.60 1.70 32.36
CA ALA A 400 -8.62 1.44 33.38
C ALA A 400 -9.79 0.65 32.77
N ALA A 401 -10.53 -0.08 33.60
CA ALA A 401 -11.79 -0.70 33.17
C ALA A 401 -12.76 0.35 32.65
N ASP A 402 -13.30 0.12 31.46
CA ASP A 402 -14.45 0.85 30.94
C ASP A 402 -15.58 -0.11 30.53
N SER A 403 -16.65 0.43 29.94
CA SER A 403 -17.84 -0.33 29.55
C SER A 403 -17.89 -0.64 28.05
N VAL A 404 -16.78 -0.49 27.33
CA VAL A 404 -16.72 -0.57 25.87
C VAL A 404 -16.00 -1.87 25.47
N ASP A 405 -16.75 -2.77 24.83
CA ASP A 405 -16.21 -4.02 24.30
C ASP A 405 -15.62 -3.76 22.88
N GLU A 406 -14.41 -3.22 22.78
CA GLU A 406 -13.76 -2.89 21.49
C GLU A 406 -12.33 -3.39 21.35
N ASP A 407 -11.92 -3.70 20.12
CA ASP A 407 -10.53 -4.03 19.77
C ASP A 407 -9.68 -2.76 19.77
N TYR A 408 -8.51 -2.79 20.41
CA TYR A 408 -7.56 -1.68 20.35
C TYR A 408 -6.12 -2.15 20.20
N ILE A 409 -5.27 -1.28 19.66
CA ILE A 409 -3.84 -1.55 19.43
C ILE A 409 -3.02 -0.74 20.43
N ILE A 410 -2.06 -1.40 21.09
CA ILE A 410 -1.09 -0.75 21.97
C ILE A 410 0.32 -0.88 21.41
N THR A 411 1.14 0.15 21.62
CA THR A 411 2.58 0.12 21.35
C THR A 411 3.34 0.01 22.66
N ILE A 412 4.27 -0.93 22.75
CA ILE A 412 5.08 -1.17 23.95
C ILE A 412 6.12 -0.04 24.10
N PRO A 413 6.09 0.74 25.20
CA PRO A 413 7.00 1.87 25.42
C PRO A 413 8.43 1.40 25.74
N ASP A 414 9.38 2.34 25.66
CA ASP A 414 10.77 2.10 26.04
C ASP A 414 10.88 1.61 27.50
N ASN A 415 11.81 0.68 27.74
CA ASN A 415 12.06 0.03 29.05
C ASN A 415 10.96 -0.91 29.56
N ALA A 416 9.88 -1.13 28.81
CA ALA A 416 8.88 -2.14 29.14
C ALA A 416 9.45 -3.55 28.99
N ALA A 417 9.05 -4.43 29.90
CA ALA A 417 9.40 -5.85 29.92
C ALA A 417 8.18 -6.77 29.99
N LYS A 418 7.05 -6.29 30.54
CA LYS A 418 5.85 -7.09 30.77
C LYS A 418 4.57 -6.37 30.33
N LEU A 419 3.63 -7.14 29.80
CA LEU A 419 2.24 -6.76 29.55
C LEU A 419 1.31 -7.74 30.29
N TYR A 420 0.46 -7.20 31.16
CA TYR A 420 -0.58 -7.93 31.88
C TYR A 420 -1.94 -7.54 31.33
N VAL A 421 -2.79 -8.48 30.94
CA VAL A 421 -4.15 -8.22 30.44
C VAL A 421 -5.14 -9.02 31.27
N ASN A 422 -6.12 -8.37 31.89
CA ASN A 422 -7.14 -9.02 32.70
C ASN A 422 -8.42 -9.21 31.90
N CYS A 423 -9.12 -10.33 32.09
CA CYS A 423 -10.40 -10.59 31.45
C CYS A 423 -11.35 -11.42 32.34
N THR A 424 -12.64 -11.28 32.12
CA THR A 424 -13.70 -12.08 32.74
C THR A 424 -13.97 -13.35 31.93
N TYR A 425 -14.27 -14.48 32.60
CA TYR A 425 -14.54 -15.75 31.90
C TYR A 425 -15.78 -15.73 31.00
N ASP A 426 -16.74 -14.83 31.23
CA ASP A 426 -17.93 -14.67 30.35
C ASP A 426 -17.59 -14.05 28.99
N TYR A 427 -16.40 -13.47 28.83
CA TYR A 427 -15.89 -12.92 27.58
C TYR A 427 -14.77 -13.78 26.96
N ALA A 428 -14.49 -14.97 27.52
CA ALA A 428 -13.37 -15.81 27.09
C ALA A 428 -13.39 -16.19 25.61
N ASP A 429 -14.58 -16.33 24.99
CA ASP A 429 -14.72 -16.68 23.57
C ASP A 429 -14.36 -15.53 22.61
N ASN A 430 -14.39 -14.28 23.09
CA ASN A 430 -14.05 -13.07 22.32
C ASN A 430 -12.73 -12.43 22.76
N PHE A 431 -12.15 -12.90 23.86
CA PHE A 431 -10.89 -12.40 24.38
C PHE A 431 -9.74 -12.68 23.40
N ASN A 432 -8.92 -11.67 23.14
CA ASN A 432 -7.75 -11.81 22.30
C ASN A 432 -6.60 -10.90 22.75
N VAL A 433 -5.37 -11.42 22.69
CA VAL A 433 -4.15 -10.60 22.78
C VAL A 433 -3.17 -11.12 21.75
N GLU A 434 -3.00 -10.37 20.67
CA GLU A 434 -2.21 -10.77 19.51
C GLU A 434 -1.11 -9.76 19.23
N ARG A 435 0.12 -10.25 19.06
CA ARG A 435 1.21 -9.40 18.56
C ARG A 435 0.98 -9.08 17.10
N ILE A 436 0.99 -7.79 16.76
CA ILE A 436 0.88 -7.32 15.39
C ILE A 436 2.27 -7.02 14.84
N SER A 437 2.54 -7.50 13.62
CA SER A 437 3.77 -7.16 12.91
C SER A 437 3.81 -5.67 12.61
N ASN A 438 4.92 -5.01 12.97
CA ASN A 438 5.17 -3.61 12.61
C ASN A 438 5.12 -3.39 11.09
N ALA A 439 5.47 -4.40 10.29
CA ALA A 439 5.37 -4.34 8.83
C ALA A 439 3.93 -4.45 8.30
N LEU A 440 3.00 -5.02 9.08
CA LEU A 440 1.57 -5.06 8.75
C LEU A 440 0.90 -3.75 9.17
N LEU A 441 1.23 -3.23 10.35
CA LEU A 441 0.80 -1.91 10.82
C LEU A 441 1.22 -0.78 9.87
N ALA A 442 2.46 -0.80 9.38
CA ALA A 442 2.94 0.16 8.38
C ALA A 442 2.21 0.07 7.01
N LYS A 443 1.39 -0.96 6.79
CA LYS A 443 0.54 -1.12 5.60
C LYS A 443 -0.91 -0.71 5.85
N ILE A 444 -1.31 -0.49 7.10
CA ILE A 444 -2.60 0.13 7.41
C ILE A 444 -2.42 1.61 7.07
N PRO A 445 -3.09 2.13 6.02
CA PRO A 445 -2.92 3.53 5.66
C PRO A 445 -3.43 4.39 6.82
N ASP A 446 -2.64 5.38 7.24
CA ASP A 446 -3.17 6.48 8.02
C ASP A 446 -4.38 7.04 7.26
N VAL A 447 -5.55 7.00 7.87
CA VAL A 447 -6.72 7.67 7.31
C VAL A 447 -6.42 9.16 7.40
N ASP A 448 -5.95 9.74 6.30
CA ASP A 448 -5.74 11.18 6.18
C ASP A 448 -7.10 11.87 6.38
N MET A 449 -7.33 12.39 7.59
CA MET A 449 -8.57 13.10 7.91
C MET A 449 -8.60 14.52 7.34
N THR A 450 -7.52 14.98 6.69
CA THR A 450 -7.49 16.29 6.07
C THR A 450 -8.23 16.29 4.73
N VAL A 451 -8.50 17.48 4.20
CA VAL A 451 -9.08 17.67 2.87
C VAL A 451 -8.30 16.92 1.76
N ARG A 452 -6.99 16.68 1.97
CA ARG A 452 -6.12 16.04 0.96
C ARG A 452 -6.55 14.62 0.62
N SER A 453 -7.24 13.92 1.52
CA SER A 453 -7.83 12.61 1.25
C SER A 453 -8.91 12.62 0.18
N THR A 454 -9.55 13.77 -0.04
CA THR A 454 -10.58 13.94 -1.08
C THR A 454 -10.03 14.40 -2.42
N PHE A 455 -8.72 14.63 -2.52
CA PHE A 455 -8.13 15.13 -3.75
C PHE A 455 -8.22 14.08 -4.87
N PRO A 456 -8.77 14.42 -6.04
CA PRO A 456 -8.89 13.48 -7.13
C PRO A 456 -7.52 13.07 -7.67
N SER A 457 -7.46 11.87 -8.22
CA SER A 457 -6.29 11.41 -8.98
C SER A 457 -6.49 11.73 -10.45
N PHE A 458 -5.51 12.42 -11.04
CA PHE A 458 -5.50 12.77 -12.45
C PHE A 458 -4.57 11.83 -13.20
N ASN A 459 -5.01 11.40 -14.38
CA ASN A 459 -4.17 10.70 -15.33
C ASN A 459 -4.20 11.49 -16.65
N TYR A 460 -3.04 11.98 -17.06
CA TYR A 460 -2.83 12.73 -18.30
C TYR A 460 -2.09 11.91 -19.35
N PHE A 461 -2.32 10.60 -19.40
CA PHE A 461 -1.59 9.65 -20.23
C PHE A 461 -1.40 10.17 -21.66
N ASP A 462 -0.12 10.21 -22.06
CA ASP A 462 0.38 10.71 -23.35
C ASP A 462 0.01 12.16 -23.72
N LYS A 463 -0.71 12.94 -22.89
CA LYS A 463 -1.16 14.30 -23.23
C LYS A 463 0.02 15.24 -23.47
N LEU A 464 1.02 15.20 -22.60
CA LEU A 464 2.21 16.04 -22.72
C LEU A 464 2.97 15.73 -24.02
N LYS A 465 3.18 14.46 -24.34
CA LYS A 465 3.83 14.02 -25.57
C LYS A 465 3.08 14.43 -26.82
N VAL A 466 1.75 14.35 -26.81
CA VAL A 466 0.91 14.67 -27.96
C VAL A 466 0.78 16.18 -28.18
N LYS A 467 0.62 16.96 -27.10
CA LYS A 467 0.32 18.40 -27.18
C LYS A 467 1.53 19.31 -27.01
N CYS A 468 2.61 18.81 -26.43
CA CYS A 468 3.88 19.52 -26.27
C CYS A 468 5.04 18.63 -26.77
N PRO A 469 5.04 18.24 -28.06
CA PRO A 469 5.98 17.25 -28.60
C PRO A 469 7.43 17.76 -28.63
N ASN A 470 7.67 19.05 -28.84
CA ASN A 470 9.01 19.61 -28.93
C ASN A 470 9.67 19.61 -27.55
N PHE A 471 8.95 20.08 -26.53
CA PHE A 471 9.39 20.02 -25.15
C PHE A 471 9.60 18.58 -24.72
N TYR A 472 8.62 17.70 -24.94
CA TYR A 472 8.69 16.31 -24.51
C TYR A 472 9.91 15.60 -25.10
N GLN A 473 10.13 15.75 -26.42
CA GLN A 473 11.27 15.13 -27.10
C GLN A 473 12.59 15.69 -26.57
N LYS A 474 12.69 17.01 -26.42
CA LYS A 474 13.90 17.67 -25.90
C LYS A 474 14.21 17.27 -24.45
N PHE A 475 13.19 17.20 -23.60
CA PHE A 475 13.32 16.75 -22.21
C PHE A 475 13.74 15.29 -22.11
N LYS A 476 13.23 14.44 -23.00
CA LYS A 476 13.60 13.03 -23.07
C LYS A 476 15.04 12.83 -23.55
N ASP A 477 15.46 13.57 -24.58
CA ASP A 477 16.77 13.42 -25.20
C ASP A 477 17.90 13.98 -24.33
N LYS A 478 17.62 15.03 -23.54
CA LYS A 478 18.58 15.67 -22.61
C LYS A 478 19.90 16.10 -23.28
N ASN A 479 19.86 16.39 -24.57
CA ASN A 479 21.01 16.76 -25.40
C ASN A 479 21.13 18.28 -25.63
N GLN A 480 20.33 19.07 -24.92
CA GLN A 480 20.36 20.53 -24.86
C GLN A 480 19.69 21.02 -23.58
N ASP A 481 19.98 22.25 -23.16
CA ASP A 481 19.34 22.89 -22.00
C ASP A 481 17.84 22.95 -22.20
N VAL A 482 17.04 22.56 -21.20
CA VAL A 482 15.58 22.62 -21.24
C VAL A 482 15.07 23.70 -20.30
N THR A 483 14.24 24.60 -20.80
CA THR A 483 13.65 25.69 -20.02
C THR A 483 12.13 25.55 -19.95
N VAL A 484 11.59 25.51 -18.73
CA VAL A 484 10.16 25.62 -18.44
C VAL A 484 9.89 26.95 -17.75
N VAL A 485 8.98 27.75 -18.28
CA VAL A 485 8.57 29.03 -17.67
C VAL A 485 7.10 28.96 -17.26
N LEU A 486 6.80 29.38 -16.03
CA LEU A 486 5.44 29.61 -15.56
C LEU A 486 5.13 31.10 -15.63
N THR A 487 3.94 31.46 -16.09
CA THR A 487 3.44 32.84 -16.08
C THR A 487 1.97 32.89 -15.66
N GLY A 488 1.58 33.94 -14.96
CA GLY A 488 0.25 34.06 -14.38
C GLY A 488 0.16 35.13 -13.29
N THR A 489 -0.87 34.99 -12.47
CA THR A 489 -1.23 35.89 -11.38
C THR A 489 -0.51 35.55 -10.08
N SER A 490 -1.04 36.04 -8.95
CA SER A 490 -0.61 35.71 -7.60
C SER A 490 -0.82 34.23 -7.26
N LEU A 491 -1.74 33.53 -7.93
CA LEU A 491 -1.96 32.09 -7.73
C LEU A 491 -0.78 31.26 -8.24
N THR A 492 -0.25 31.59 -9.43
CA THR A 492 0.95 30.95 -9.99
C THR A 492 2.22 31.45 -9.30
N GLN A 493 2.27 32.71 -8.88
CA GLN A 493 3.40 33.24 -8.14
C GLN A 493 3.60 32.51 -6.80
N GLY A 494 2.53 32.27 -6.03
CA GLY A 494 2.41 31.24 -4.98
C GLY A 494 3.29 31.38 -3.73
N ASN A 495 4.57 31.71 -3.88
CA ASN A 495 5.61 31.72 -2.85
C ASN A 495 5.47 32.80 -1.76
N LEU A 496 4.39 33.58 -1.77
CA LEU A 496 3.99 34.45 -0.66
C LEU A 496 3.02 33.78 0.30
N TYR A 497 2.20 32.87 -0.21
CA TYR A 497 0.97 32.39 0.44
C TYR A 497 1.09 30.99 1.02
N THR A 498 2.18 30.30 0.69
CA THR A 498 2.52 28.96 1.19
C THR A 498 3.71 29.00 2.14
N THR A 499 3.89 27.95 2.94
CA THR A 499 5.03 27.85 3.87
C THR A 499 6.33 27.52 3.13
N ASP A 500 7.45 27.95 3.70
CA ASP A 500 8.78 27.57 3.24
C ASP A 500 8.98 26.06 3.42
N ARG A 501 9.61 25.43 2.44
CA ARG A 501 9.97 24.03 2.53
C ARG A 501 11.21 23.82 3.39
N ALA A 502 11.31 22.64 3.99
CA ALA A 502 12.51 22.22 4.73
C ALA A 502 13.80 22.27 3.89
N ASP A 503 13.70 22.08 2.57
CA ASP A 503 14.82 22.07 1.62
C ASP A 503 15.01 23.41 0.87
N ALA A 504 14.39 24.51 1.35
CA ALA A 504 14.37 25.82 0.69
C ALA A 504 15.74 26.35 0.24
N SER A 505 16.80 26.17 1.03
CA SER A 505 18.16 26.65 0.70
C SER A 505 18.81 25.86 -0.46
N THR A 506 18.28 24.69 -0.81
CA THR A 506 18.75 23.84 -1.91
C THR A 506 17.89 23.92 -3.17
N ARG A 507 16.98 24.90 -3.22
CA ARG A 507 16.01 25.10 -4.32
C ARG A 507 16.17 26.47 -4.97
N PRO A 508 15.77 26.62 -6.24
CA PRO A 508 15.66 27.94 -6.86
C PRO A 508 14.84 28.89 -5.99
N ALA A 509 15.27 30.15 -5.90
CA ALA A 509 14.73 31.08 -4.91
C ALA A 509 13.25 31.47 -5.14
N ALA A 510 12.67 31.21 -6.32
CA ALA A 510 11.22 31.35 -6.52
C ALA A 510 10.43 30.04 -6.31
N LEU A 511 11.11 28.93 -6.00
CA LEU A 511 10.56 27.57 -5.95
C LEU A 511 10.85 26.90 -4.59
N HIS A 512 10.80 27.68 -3.51
CA HIS A 512 11.25 27.29 -2.18
C HIS A 512 10.11 27.07 -1.17
N THR A 513 8.86 27.22 -1.60
CA THR A 513 7.67 27.08 -0.74
C THR A 513 6.80 25.92 -1.21
N HIS A 514 5.69 25.64 -0.53
CA HIS A 514 4.74 24.58 -0.91
C HIS A 514 3.79 24.98 -2.07
N ASP A 515 4.26 25.74 -3.06
CA ASP A 515 3.45 26.26 -4.17
C ASP A 515 3.49 25.39 -5.46
N LEU A 516 2.70 25.78 -6.47
CA LEU A 516 2.63 25.07 -7.77
C LEU A 516 4.00 25.01 -8.45
N ALA A 517 4.72 26.12 -8.50
CA ALA A 517 5.99 26.21 -9.20
C ALA A 517 7.03 25.25 -8.60
N SER A 518 7.03 25.13 -7.27
CA SER A 518 7.83 24.16 -6.52
C SER A 518 7.48 22.71 -6.83
N SER A 519 6.19 22.40 -7.01
CA SER A 519 5.74 21.06 -7.40
C SER A 519 6.10 20.72 -8.85
N VAL A 520 5.99 21.67 -9.78
CA VAL A 520 6.46 21.49 -11.17
C VAL A 520 7.96 21.20 -11.19
N PHE A 521 8.74 21.94 -10.40
CA PHE A 521 10.17 21.67 -10.24
C PHE A 521 10.44 20.25 -9.75
N ASP A 522 9.76 19.78 -8.69
CA ASP A 522 9.93 18.43 -8.16
C ASP A 522 9.64 17.34 -9.18
N LYS A 523 8.56 17.51 -9.95
CA LYS A 523 8.15 16.55 -10.98
C LYS A 523 9.18 16.43 -12.08
N LEU A 524 9.83 17.54 -12.47
CA LEU A 524 10.80 17.55 -13.56
C LEU A 524 12.24 17.23 -13.11
N ILE A 525 12.71 17.81 -12.00
CA ILE A 525 14.10 17.70 -11.55
C ILE A 525 14.51 16.27 -11.18
N LYS A 526 13.56 15.46 -10.70
CA LYS A 526 13.79 14.03 -10.38
C LYS A 526 14.26 13.23 -11.60
N HIS A 527 13.94 13.71 -12.82
CA HIS A 527 14.38 13.12 -14.07
C HIS A 527 15.66 13.75 -14.64
N TRP A 528 16.31 14.71 -13.96
CA TRP A 528 17.48 15.43 -14.50
C TRP A 528 18.79 15.12 -13.74
N ASP A 529 19.15 13.83 -13.72
CA ASP A 529 20.43 13.20 -13.29
C ASP A 529 21.27 13.99 -12.26
N GLY A 530 20.67 14.33 -11.11
CA GLY A 530 21.40 14.86 -9.96
C GLY A 530 21.83 16.33 -10.06
N GLN A 531 21.17 17.13 -10.92
CA GLN A 531 21.30 18.59 -10.90
C GLN A 531 20.90 19.15 -9.51
N LYS A 532 21.65 20.13 -9.02
CA LYS A 532 21.46 20.74 -7.69
C LYS A 532 21.43 22.26 -7.74
N TYR A 533 20.76 22.85 -6.75
CA TYR A 533 20.71 24.29 -6.53
C TYR A 533 21.23 24.67 -5.14
N ARG A 534 21.76 25.88 -5.01
CA ARG A 534 22.27 26.50 -3.79
C ARG A 534 21.80 27.95 -3.74
N ARG A 535 20.80 28.25 -2.92
CA ARG A 535 20.30 29.60 -2.72
C ARG A 535 21.32 30.44 -1.94
N TYR A 536 21.21 31.76 -2.03
CA TYR A 536 22.10 32.74 -1.39
C TYR A 536 22.37 32.55 0.12
N ASP A 537 21.57 31.73 0.80
CA ASP A 537 21.65 31.39 2.23
C ASP A 537 22.19 29.98 2.50
N HIS A 538 22.55 29.22 1.47
CA HIS A 538 23.13 27.89 1.63
C HIS A 538 24.59 27.95 2.10
N ALA A 539 24.98 27.02 2.98
CA ALA A 539 26.31 26.97 3.61
C ALA A 539 27.49 26.82 2.63
N ASP A 540 27.28 26.16 1.48
CA ASP A 540 28.26 26.06 0.39
C ASP A 540 28.72 27.42 -0.19
N LEU A 541 28.00 28.52 0.07
CA LEU A 541 28.34 29.85 -0.43
C LEU A 541 29.10 30.64 0.65
N THR A 542 30.29 31.13 0.29
CA THR A 542 31.08 32.01 1.14
C THR A 542 31.01 33.43 0.62
N TYR A 543 30.73 34.39 1.51
CA TYR A 543 30.63 35.81 1.17
C TYR A 543 31.82 36.58 1.74
N SER A 544 32.25 37.64 1.06
CA SER A 544 33.24 38.59 1.59
C SER A 544 32.77 39.21 2.91
N ASN A 545 33.71 39.76 3.68
CA ASN A 545 33.43 40.55 4.89
C ASN A 545 32.85 41.94 4.54
N SER A 546 31.68 41.93 3.91
CA SER A 546 30.89 43.08 3.48
C SER A 546 29.52 43.03 4.17
N THR A 547 28.83 44.16 4.20
CA THR A 547 27.46 44.25 4.71
C THR A 547 26.49 43.72 3.66
N TRP A 548 26.00 42.50 3.86
CA TRP A 548 25.02 41.87 2.99
C TRP A 548 23.63 41.92 3.61
N VAL A 549 22.62 42.25 2.81
CA VAL A 549 21.20 42.20 3.21
C VAL A 549 20.44 41.29 2.26
N VAL A 550 19.44 40.57 2.77
CA VAL A 550 18.49 39.84 1.94
C VAL A 550 17.23 40.68 1.84
N THR A 551 16.85 41.04 0.62
CA THR A 551 15.67 41.88 0.34
C THR A 551 14.99 41.43 -0.94
N ASN A 552 13.70 41.68 -1.03
CA ASN A 552 12.88 41.55 -2.24
C ASN A 552 12.37 42.93 -2.71
N ASN A 553 12.92 44.02 -2.17
CA ASN A 553 12.55 45.38 -2.52
C ASN A 553 13.80 46.26 -2.71
N ALA A 554 13.76 47.08 -3.77
CA ALA A 554 14.67 48.19 -4.00
C ALA A 554 13.84 49.44 -4.31
N SER A 555 13.90 50.43 -3.42
CA SER A 555 13.10 51.65 -3.46
C SER A 555 13.31 52.48 -4.73
N GLY A 556 12.32 53.30 -5.10
CA GLY A 556 12.44 54.25 -6.21
C GLY A 556 12.20 53.64 -7.59
N GLY A 557 11.46 52.52 -7.67
CA GLY A 557 11.11 51.87 -8.95
C GLY A 557 12.25 51.11 -9.62
N ILE A 558 13.36 50.88 -8.90
CA ILE A 558 14.51 50.11 -9.40
C ILE A 558 14.11 48.66 -9.66
N TRP A 559 13.40 48.07 -8.71
CA TRP A 559 12.73 46.78 -8.89
C TRP A 559 11.24 47.05 -9.05
N ASP A 560 10.65 46.47 -10.09
CA ASP A 560 9.21 46.58 -10.39
C ASP A 560 8.42 45.35 -9.92
N ASP A 561 9.10 44.33 -9.42
CA ASP A 561 8.61 43.07 -8.87
C ASP A 561 8.82 43.06 -7.35
N TYR A 562 8.14 43.99 -6.67
CA TYR A 562 8.14 44.17 -5.23
C TYR A 562 7.75 42.91 -4.44
N ALA A 563 7.92 42.96 -3.12
CA ALA A 563 7.62 41.87 -2.19
C ALA A 563 6.28 41.17 -2.48
N HIS A 564 5.18 41.91 -2.60
CA HIS A 564 3.83 41.38 -2.83
C HIS A 564 3.55 40.93 -4.28
N VAL A 565 4.48 41.19 -5.21
CA VAL A 565 4.34 40.86 -6.63
C VAL A 565 5.02 39.55 -7.00
N LYS A 566 6.24 39.29 -6.50
CA LYS A 566 7.03 38.10 -6.91
C LYS A 566 7.79 37.40 -5.77
N ASN A 567 7.87 38.02 -4.59
CA ASN A 567 8.75 37.62 -3.49
C ASN A 567 10.17 37.20 -3.95
N GLY A 568 10.79 38.03 -4.80
CA GLY A 568 12.10 37.76 -5.38
C GLY A 568 13.25 38.01 -4.40
N LEU A 569 13.40 37.15 -3.38
CA LEU A 569 14.45 37.27 -2.37
C LEU A 569 15.84 37.28 -3.01
N THR A 570 16.57 38.35 -2.76
CA THR A 570 17.89 38.63 -3.35
C THR A 570 18.85 39.06 -2.26
N LYS A 571 20.00 38.40 -2.16
CA LYS A 571 21.09 38.85 -1.28
C LYS A 571 21.90 39.91 -1.99
N THR A 572 22.01 41.09 -1.40
CA THR A 572 22.54 42.28 -2.06
C THR A 572 23.47 43.09 -1.15
N THR A 573 24.40 43.82 -1.77
CA THR A 573 25.31 44.75 -1.11
C THR A 573 25.75 45.85 -2.09
N THR A 574 26.14 47.00 -1.54
CA THR A 574 26.79 48.10 -2.27
C THR A 574 28.25 48.28 -1.88
N ASP A 575 28.74 47.56 -0.87
CA ASP A 575 30.09 47.73 -0.32
C ASP A 575 31.18 47.43 -1.35
N ALA A 576 32.23 48.24 -1.41
CA ALA A 576 33.34 48.03 -2.32
C ALA A 576 33.98 46.63 -2.20
N ASN A 577 34.42 46.05 -3.32
CA ASN A 577 35.15 44.77 -3.38
C ASN A 577 34.37 43.56 -2.80
N ALA A 578 33.04 43.63 -2.75
CA ALA A 578 32.23 42.50 -2.32
C ALA A 578 32.36 41.30 -3.27
N SER A 579 32.38 40.09 -2.70
CA SER A 579 32.49 38.83 -3.45
C SER A 579 31.60 37.72 -2.89
N VAL A 580 31.27 36.76 -3.76
CA VAL A 580 30.71 35.46 -3.38
C VAL A 580 31.55 34.36 -4.02
N SER A 581 31.79 33.29 -3.29
CA SER A 581 32.58 32.15 -3.73
C SER A 581 31.88 30.84 -3.42
N MET A 582 32.15 29.82 -4.24
CA MET A 582 31.75 28.44 -3.98
C MET A 582 32.79 27.46 -4.52
N THR A 583 32.79 26.25 -3.97
CA THR A 583 33.51 25.12 -4.55
C THR A 583 32.69 24.53 -5.68
N ILE A 584 33.24 24.54 -6.90
CA ILE A 584 32.71 23.79 -8.04
C ILE A 584 32.99 22.30 -7.79
N PRO A 585 31.96 21.44 -7.71
CA PRO A 585 32.14 20.02 -7.48
C PRO A 585 32.97 19.34 -8.57
N ALA A 586 33.69 18.27 -8.20
CA ALA A 586 34.57 17.55 -9.11
C ALA A 586 33.85 16.96 -10.34
N ASN A 587 32.61 16.53 -10.15
CA ASN A 587 31.75 15.95 -11.18
C ASN A 587 30.82 16.98 -11.84
N ALA A 588 30.93 18.27 -11.52
CA ALA A 588 30.14 19.27 -12.22
C ALA A 588 30.65 19.40 -13.67
N TRP A 589 29.73 19.30 -14.61
CA TRP A 589 30.00 19.63 -16.00
C TRP A 589 29.60 21.07 -16.27
N GLN A 590 28.31 21.39 -16.09
CA GLN A 590 27.79 22.75 -16.16
C GLN A 590 27.50 23.27 -14.76
N PHE A 591 27.71 24.56 -14.55
CA PHE A 591 27.31 25.28 -13.35
C PHE A 591 27.03 26.72 -13.68
N ASN A 592 25.97 27.29 -13.10
CA ASN A 592 25.57 28.65 -13.39
C ASN A 592 25.57 29.48 -12.12
N PHE A 593 25.98 30.73 -12.26
CA PHE A 593 25.74 31.74 -11.24
C PHE A 593 24.38 32.40 -11.49
N VAL A 594 23.53 32.41 -10.47
CA VAL A 594 22.17 32.93 -10.55
C VAL A 594 22.10 34.28 -9.84
N TYR A 595 21.68 35.30 -10.57
CA TYR A 595 21.72 36.69 -10.11
C TYR A 595 20.50 37.49 -10.55
N ARG A 596 20.37 38.70 -10.02
CA ARG A 596 19.36 39.68 -10.42
C ARG A 596 20.04 40.87 -11.06
N SER A 597 19.57 41.30 -12.21
CA SER A 597 20.03 42.55 -12.85
C SER A 597 19.10 43.71 -12.50
N ASP A 598 19.65 44.91 -12.35
CA ASP A 598 18.89 46.16 -12.21
C ASP A 598 19.73 47.36 -12.67
N SER A 599 19.13 48.55 -12.69
CA SER A 599 19.76 49.79 -13.17
C SER A 599 20.89 50.33 -12.28
N GLN A 600 21.09 49.79 -11.08
CA GLN A 600 22.16 50.19 -10.15
C GLN A 600 23.29 49.18 -10.04
N CYS A 601 23.13 48.02 -10.68
CA CYS A 601 24.14 46.99 -10.75
C CYS A 601 25.32 47.38 -11.65
N GLY A 602 26.48 46.78 -11.40
CA GLY A 602 27.72 47.06 -12.12
C GLY A 602 28.37 45.83 -12.78
N ASN A 603 29.61 46.02 -13.22
CA ASN A 603 30.45 44.95 -13.71
C ASN A 603 30.98 44.08 -12.56
N CYS A 604 30.99 42.77 -12.79
CA CYS A 604 31.58 41.77 -11.91
C CYS A 604 32.64 40.97 -12.68
N THR A 605 33.67 40.52 -11.97
CA THR A 605 34.77 39.73 -12.50
C THR A 605 34.74 38.33 -11.90
N ILE A 606 34.99 37.32 -12.73
CA ILE A 606 35.12 35.92 -12.33
C ILE A 606 36.60 35.62 -12.08
N SER A 607 36.91 34.92 -10.99
CA SER A 607 38.23 34.37 -10.71
C SER A 607 38.13 32.88 -10.40
N ILE A 608 39.03 32.10 -11.01
CA ILE A 608 39.21 30.67 -10.75
C ILE A 608 40.55 30.48 -10.06
N ALA A 609 40.56 29.93 -8.84
CA ALA A 609 41.78 29.80 -8.04
C ALA A 609 42.86 28.94 -8.74
N GLU A 610 42.42 27.95 -9.50
CA GLU A 610 43.28 27.03 -10.26
C GLU A 610 43.79 27.61 -11.60
N GLY A 611 43.47 28.87 -11.88
CA GLY A 611 43.93 29.61 -13.06
C GLY A 611 43.15 29.31 -14.33
N ASN A 612 43.76 29.65 -15.47
CA ASN A 612 43.14 29.52 -16.78
C ASN A 612 42.94 28.06 -17.20
N GLU A 613 42.14 27.84 -18.23
CA GLU A 613 41.86 26.55 -18.86
C GLU A 613 41.11 25.54 -17.98
N LYS A 614 40.45 26.02 -16.92
CA LYS A 614 39.65 25.18 -16.02
C LYS A 614 38.16 25.36 -16.22
N VAL A 615 37.73 26.57 -16.52
CA VAL A 615 36.31 26.92 -16.63
C VAL A 615 36.11 27.80 -17.84
N GLU A 616 35.02 27.55 -18.55
CA GLU A 616 34.55 28.40 -19.62
C GLU A 616 33.23 29.07 -19.22
N VAL A 617 33.00 30.28 -19.70
CA VAL A 617 31.76 31.05 -19.54
C VAL A 617 31.16 31.32 -20.91
N PHE A 618 29.84 31.21 -21.02
CA PHE A 618 29.15 31.54 -22.26
C PHE A 618 28.95 33.05 -22.36
N ASN A 619 29.54 33.68 -23.37
CA ASN A 619 29.47 35.15 -23.56
C ASN A 619 28.20 35.61 -24.31
N GLY A 620 27.32 34.68 -24.68
CA GLY A 620 26.14 34.92 -25.52
C GLY A 620 26.26 34.36 -26.95
N SER A 621 27.46 33.98 -27.38
CA SER A 621 27.69 33.39 -28.71
C SER A 621 28.62 32.17 -28.66
N GLU A 622 29.62 32.18 -27.79
CA GLU A 622 30.59 31.10 -27.66
C GLU A 622 31.04 30.92 -26.19
N TRP A 623 31.71 29.80 -25.95
CA TRP A 623 32.34 29.49 -24.67
C TRP A 623 33.77 30.07 -24.65
N VAL A 624 34.05 30.97 -23.70
CA VAL A 624 35.35 31.65 -23.55
C VAL A 624 35.96 31.39 -22.18
N GLU A 625 37.26 31.69 -22.01
CA GLU A 625 37.94 31.58 -20.72
C GLU A 625 37.21 32.36 -19.61
N ALA A 626 36.89 31.68 -18.50
CA ALA A 626 36.17 32.30 -17.40
C ALA A 626 37.08 33.06 -16.42
N ASN A 627 38.33 32.64 -16.22
CA ASN A 627 39.21 33.32 -15.28
C ASN A 627 39.58 34.73 -15.80
N GLY A 628 39.20 35.77 -15.06
CA GLY A 628 39.33 37.17 -15.46
C GLY A 628 38.19 37.70 -16.33
N PHE A 629 37.18 36.88 -16.66
CA PHE A 629 36.03 37.33 -17.45
C PHE A 629 35.21 38.37 -16.70
N VAL A 630 34.80 39.43 -17.41
CA VAL A 630 33.99 40.52 -16.88
C VAL A 630 32.60 40.47 -17.51
N PHE A 631 31.57 40.45 -16.67
CA PHE A 631 30.17 40.53 -17.11
C PHE A 631 29.45 41.67 -16.37
N SER A 632 28.37 42.16 -16.97
CA SER A 632 27.56 43.22 -16.38
C SER A 632 26.29 42.64 -15.75
N MET A 633 25.96 43.12 -14.56
CA MET A 633 24.66 42.92 -13.93
C MET A 633 23.71 44.09 -14.18
N TYR A 634 24.13 45.11 -14.94
CA TYR A 634 23.28 46.25 -15.26
C TYR A 634 22.08 45.81 -16.11
N GLU A 635 20.89 46.30 -15.75
CA GLU A 635 19.68 46.18 -16.56
C GLU A 635 19.28 47.56 -17.09
N GLY A 636 19.08 47.65 -18.40
CA GLY A 636 18.59 48.89 -19.02
C GLY A 636 17.18 49.26 -18.56
N PRO A 637 16.74 50.50 -18.79
CA PRO A 637 15.41 50.96 -18.39
C PRO A 637 14.28 50.12 -19.02
N ALA A 638 13.11 50.15 -18.39
CA ALA A 638 11.90 49.52 -18.88
C ALA A 638 11.52 49.99 -20.30
N THR A 639 10.91 49.10 -21.06
CA THR A 639 10.29 49.38 -22.37
C THR A 639 8.82 48.97 -22.34
N SER A 640 8.14 48.97 -23.49
CA SER A 640 6.71 48.60 -23.57
C SER A 640 6.39 47.19 -23.07
N THR A 641 7.35 46.27 -23.12
CA THR A 641 7.18 44.83 -22.81
C THR A 641 8.28 44.28 -21.91
N LYS A 642 9.12 45.16 -21.36
CA LYS A 642 10.30 44.85 -20.54
C LYS A 642 10.28 45.69 -19.25
N GLY A 643 10.46 45.06 -18.10
CA GLY A 643 10.65 45.76 -16.82
C GLY A 643 12.04 46.40 -16.60
N ASN A 644 12.24 46.95 -15.40
CA ASN A 644 13.47 47.56 -14.90
C ASN A 644 14.44 46.56 -14.27
N THR A 645 14.00 45.34 -13.99
CA THR A 645 14.83 44.29 -13.37
C THR A 645 14.47 42.93 -13.93
N GLN A 646 15.48 42.05 -14.02
CA GLN A 646 15.26 40.64 -14.34
C GLN A 646 15.76 39.78 -13.19
N TYR A 647 14.81 39.06 -12.59
CA TYR A 647 15.08 38.16 -11.49
C TYR A 647 15.54 36.78 -11.98
N GLN A 648 16.54 36.19 -11.31
CA GLN A 648 17.10 34.85 -11.59
C GLN A 648 17.74 34.72 -13.00
N LYS A 649 18.54 35.68 -13.46
CA LYS A 649 19.40 35.47 -14.64
C LYS A 649 20.45 34.42 -14.34
N ARG A 650 20.85 33.65 -15.36
CA ARG A 650 21.93 32.65 -15.28
C ARG A 650 23.12 33.13 -16.09
N LEU A 651 24.26 33.31 -15.44
CA LEU A 651 25.55 33.34 -16.12
C LEU A 651 25.96 31.89 -16.32
N LYS A 652 25.97 31.41 -17.56
CA LYS A 652 26.27 30.00 -17.85
C LYS A 652 27.77 29.75 -17.83
N LEU A 653 28.21 28.78 -17.01
CA LEU A 653 29.59 28.32 -16.95
C LEU A 653 29.67 26.81 -17.12
N ARG A 654 30.81 26.31 -17.56
CA ARG A 654 31.11 24.88 -17.62
C ARG A 654 32.56 24.60 -17.30
N CYS A 655 32.82 23.40 -16.78
CA CYS A 655 34.18 22.90 -16.69
C CYS A 655 34.73 22.69 -18.09
N LYS A 656 35.96 23.13 -18.36
CA LYS A 656 36.61 22.89 -19.64
C LYS A 656 36.75 21.39 -19.84
N ASN A 657 36.16 20.90 -20.91
CA ASN A 657 36.22 19.51 -21.34
C ASN A 657 36.43 19.54 -22.86
N LYS A 658 37.55 19.01 -23.37
CA LYS A 658 37.75 18.91 -24.82
C LYS A 658 38.72 17.80 -25.23
N ALA A 659 38.54 17.42 -26.49
CA ALA A 659 39.20 16.38 -27.27
C ALA A 659 40.75 16.41 -27.28
N SER A 660 41.31 15.35 -27.87
CA SER A 660 42.73 14.96 -27.88
C SER A 660 43.72 16.13 -27.83
N GLY A 661 44.46 16.25 -26.72
CA GLY A 661 45.51 17.26 -26.50
C GLY A 661 45.12 18.42 -25.57
N GLY A 662 43.86 18.55 -25.15
CA GLY A 662 43.41 19.54 -24.15
C GLY A 662 43.38 19.04 -22.70
N ILE A 663 43.22 19.95 -21.74
CA ILE A 663 42.96 19.64 -20.32
C ILE A 663 41.47 19.31 -20.14
N ASN A 664 41.15 18.13 -19.61
CA ASN A 664 39.83 17.84 -19.04
C ASN A 664 39.84 18.22 -17.54
N SER A 665 39.10 19.26 -17.18
CA SER A 665 39.02 19.77 -15.81
C SER A 665 37.90 19.14 -14.98
N ILE A 666 37.12 18.22 -15.58
CA ILE A 666 36.20 17.34 -14.87
C ILE A 666 37.02 16.32 -14.07
N GLY A 667 36.55 15.95 -12.88
CA GLY A 667 37.24 15.04 -11.96
C GLY A 667 38.09 15.75 -10.90
N SER A 668 38.12 17.09 -10.90
CA SER A 668 38.78 17.90 -9.86
C SER A 668 37.85 19.01 -9.37
N THR A 669 37.91 19.33 -8.08
CA THR A 669 37.21 20.49 -7.51
C THR A 669 37.91 21.78 -7.94
N LYS A 670 37.14 22.85 -8.18
CA LYS A 670 37.68 24.19 -8.48
C LYS A 670 37.06 25.21 -7.54
N GLN A 671 37.76 26.29 -7.22
CA GLN A 671 37.17 27.40 -6.47
C GLN A 671 36.84 28.56 -7.41
N ILE A 672 35.54 28.91 -7.52
CA ILE A 672 35.10 30.13 -8.21
C ILE A 672 34.85 31.25 -7.21
N THR A 673 35.26 32.46 -7.58
CA THR A 673 34.92 33.70 -6.89
C THR A 673 34.37 34.70 -7.90
N ILE A 674 33.22 35.30 -7.61
CA ILE A 674 32.65 36.40 -8.38
C ILE A 674 32.72 37.64 -7.51
N SER A 675 33.40 38.68 -8.00
CA SER A 675 33.66 39.91 -7.25
C SER A 675 33.25 41.14 -8.05
N LYS A 676 32.70 42.15 -7.37
CA LYS A 676 32.54 43.48 -7.94
C LYS A 676 33.75 44.35 -7.63
N GLY A 677 33.95 45.40 -8.42
CA GLY A 677 35.05 46.36 -8.23
C GLY A 677 34.89 47.28 -7.01
N ASN A 678 35.86 48.17 -6.84
CA ASN A 678 35.84 49.23 -5.83
C ASN A 678 34.91 50.38 -6.24
N ASN A 679 33.60 50.17 -6.12
CA ASN A 679 32.56 51.15 -6.41
C ASN A 679 31.33 50.92 -5.52
N SER A 680 30.35 51.80 -5.60
CA SER A 680 29.06 51.70 -4.88
C SER A 680 27.97 50.98 -5.67
N ASN A 681 28.30 50.37 -6.82
CA ASN A 681 27.30 49.67 -7.63
C ASN A 681 26.81 48.44 -6.86
N ARG A 682 25.54 48.12 -7.07
CA ARG A 682 24.88 47.00 -6.42
C ARG A 682 25.43 45.67 -6.95
N PHE A 683 25.55 44.69 -6.06
CA PHE A 683 25.85 43.31 -6.40
C PHE A 683 24.79 42.39 -5.83
N ASN A 684 24.04 41.76 -6.72
CA ASN A 684 22.92 40.91 -6.39
C ASN A 684 23.28 39.45 -6.61
N VAL A 685 23.01 38.63 -5.61
CA VAL A 685 23.21 37.18 -5.62
C VAL A 685 21.88 36.51 -5.30
N VAL A 686 21.48 35.57 -6.16
CA VAL A 686 20.31 34.70 -5.92
C VAL A 686 20.77 33.30 -5.54
N GLY A 687 21.82 32.79 -6.18
CA GLY A 687 22.38 31.49 -5.86
C GLY A 687 23.34 30.95 -6.92
N PHE A 688 23.61 29.66 -6.83
CA PHE A 688 24.32 28.88 -7.82
C PHE A 688 23.57 27.58 -8.10
N GLU A 689 23.76 27.04 -9.29
CA GLU A 689 23.22 25.74 -9.69
C GLU A 689 24.29 24.97 -10.46
N TRP A 690 24.23 23.64 -10.42
CA TRP A 690 25.17 22.81 -11.15
C TRP A 690 24.60 21.46 -11.52
N SER A 691 25.14 20.85 -12.56
CA SER A 691 24.75 19.53 -13.05
C SER A 691 25.98 18.69 -13.39
N GLN A 692 25.83 17.38 -13.26
CA GLN A 692 26.82 16.41 -13.77
C GLN A 692 26.72 16.24 -15.29
N ARG A 693 25.60 16.65 -15.88
CA ARG A 693 25.38 16.62 -17.32
C ARG A 693 25.86 17.92 -17.97
N GLU A 694 26.14 17.80 -19.27
CA GLU A 694 26.43 18.94 -20.12
C GLU A 694 25.32 19.97 -20.18
N PHE A 695 24.07 19.53 -20.05
CA PHE A 695 22.90 20.36 -20.19
C PHE A 695 22.03 20.33 -18.94
N MET A 696 21.37 21.45 -18.67
CA MET A 696 20.61 21.68 -17.45
C MET A 696 19.11 21.86 -17.72
N LEU A 697 18.32 21.56 -16.70
CA LEU A 697 16.91 21.90 -16.62
C LEU A 697 16.76 23.24 -15.89
N PHE A 698 16.00 24.16 -16.47
CA PHE A 698 15.64 25.42 -15.84
C PHE A 698 14.13 25.48 -15.65
N VAL A 699 13.67 25.65 -14.41
CA VAL A 699 12.28 25.96 -14.11
C VAL A 699 12.23 27.38 -13.57
N ILE A 700 11.44 28.23 -14.24
CA ILE A 700 11.38 29.66 -13.99
C ILE A 700 9.95 30.03 -13.59
N ASN A 701 9.78 30.60 -12.39
CA ASN A 701 8.54 31.27 -12.05
C ASN A 701 8.61 32.74 -12.49
N GLY A 702 7.95 33.05 -13.60
CA GLY A 702 7.81 34.38 -14.20
C GLY A 702 6.49 35.08 -13.84
N ALA A 703 5.65 34.49 -13.00
CA ALA A 703 4.35 35.07 -12.62
C ALA A 703 4.49 36.33 -11.76
N ARG A 704 3.45 37.18 -11.78
CA ARG A 704 3.36 38.41 -11.00
C ARG A 704 1.99 38.54 -10.34
N GLY A 705 1.98 38.76 -9.03
CA GLY A 705 0.78 38.97 -8.24
C GLY A 705 0.09 40.30 -8.54
N GLY A 706 -1.24 40.26 -8.70
CA GLY A 706 -2.07 41.44 -8.99
C GLY A 706 -2.03 41.95 -10.43
N PHE A 707 -1.53 41.14 -11.37
CA PHE A 707 -1.50 41.45 -12.81
C PHE A 707 -2.28 40.41 -13.63
N GLU A 708 -2.66 40.77 -14.85
CA GLU A 708 -3.50 39.99 -15.75
C GLU A 708 -3.05 40.09 -17.21
N TRP A 709 -3.49 39.13 -18.02
CA TRP A 709 -3.36 39.19 -19.47
C TRP A 709 -4.60 39.78 -20.14
N GLY A 710 -4.42 40.64 -21.14
CA GLY A 710 -5.46 40.95 -22.14
C GLY A 710 -6.44 42.07 -21.83
N ASP A 711 -6.53 42.55 -20.59
CA ASP A 711 -7.32 43.74 -20.26
C ASP A 711 -6.50 45.02 -20.54
N PRO A 712 -6.87 45.84 -21.55
CA PRO A 712 -6.14 47.06 -21.88
C PRO A 712 -6.18 48.12 -20.77
N THR A 713 -7.17 48.03 -19.87
CA THR A 713 -7.39 48.96 -18.76
C THR A 713 -6.86 48.43 -17.42
N GLY A 714 -6.37 47.20 -17.42
CA GLY A 714 -5.91 46.47 -16.24
C GLY A 714 -4.42 46.61 -15.91
N ASN A 715 -3.98 45.89 -14.87
CA ASN A 715 -2.58 45.70 -14.50
C ASN A 715 -1.94 44.64 -15.40
N ARG A 716 -1.36 45.10 -16.50
CA ARG A 716 -0.98 44.22 -17.61
C ARG A 716 0.32 43.42 -17.43
N LEU A 717 0.25 42.09 -17.53
CA LEU A 717 1.41 41.18 -17.58
C LEU A 717 2.25 41.35 -18.86
N ASP A 718 1.66 41.78 -19.97
CA ASP A 718 2.38 41.95 -21.24
C ASP A 718 3.49 43.01 -21.17
N GLN A 719 3.48 43.86 -20.14
CA GLN A 719 4.51 44.88 -19.90
C GLN A 719 5.85 44.31 -19.41
N TYR A 720 5.89 43.06 -18.94
CA TYR A 720 7.10 42.47 -18.32
C TYR A 720 7.62 41.21 -19.02
N GLN A 721 6.84 40.69 -19.98
CA GLN A 721 7.06 39.38 -20.60
C GLN A 721 8.45 39.20 -21.25
N ASP A 722 9.09 40.27 -21.73
CA ASP A 722 10.41 40.14 -22.34
C ASP A 722 11.47 39.71 -21.33
N LEU A 723 11.37 40.14 -20.06
CA LEU A 723 12.29 39.73 -19.01
C LEU A 723 11.83 38.48 -18.27
N ASP A 724 10.52 38.38 -18.00
CA ASP A 724 9.97 37.33 -17.16
C ASP A 724 9.70 36.02 -17.91
N ILE A 725 9.64 36.08 -19.25
CA ILE A 725 9.38 34.92 -20.11
C ILE A 725 10.46 34.81 -21.19
N TRP A 726 10.49 35.75 -22.13
CA TRP A 726 11.17 35.54 -23.41
C TRP A 726 12.69 35.58 -23.32
N ALA A 727 13.26 36.33 -22.36
CA ALA A 727 14.70 36.33 -22.11
C ALA A 727 15.23 34.98 -21.60
N PHE A 728 14.36 34.05 -21.19
CA PHE A 728 14.75 32.69 -20.81
C PHE A 728 14.68 31.69 -21.96
N ASN A 729 14.11 32.06 -23.11
CA ASN A 729 13.90 31.19 -24.27
C ASN A 729 13.24 29.85 -23.88
N PRO A 730 11.96 29.87 -23.44
CA PRO A 730 11.27 28.68 -22.96
C PRO A 730 11.17 27.61 -24.05
N ASP A 731 11.25 26.35 -23.64
CA ASP A 731 10.82 25.19 -24.44
C ASP A 731 9.36 24.83 -24.16
N LEU A 732 8.93 25.05 -22.92
CA LEU A 732 7.55 24.92 -22.47
C LEU A 732 7.12 26.14 -21.68
N LEU A 733 5.97 26.69 -22.04
CA LEU A 733 5.31 27.77 -21.30
C LEU A 733 4.06 27.23 -20.59
N LEU A 734 4.01 27.38 -19.27
CA LEU A 734 2.85 27.11 -18.42
C LEU A 734 2.15 28.45 -18.16
N ALA A 735 1.07 28.72 -18.90
CA ALA A 735 0.36 29.98 -18.86
C ALA A 735 -0.99 29.86 -18.14
N GLU A 736 -1.11 30.56 -17.01
CA GLU A 736 -2.40 30.75 -16.34
C GLU A 736 -3.33 31.61 -17.20
N ILE A 737 -4.60 31.22 -17.27
CA ILE A 737 -5.70 32.05 -17.78
C ILE A 737 -6.20 32.91 -16.61
N THR A 738 -5.92 34.21 -16.64
CA THR A 738 -5.98 35.11 -15.46
C THR A 738 -7.37 35.70 -15.22
N ILE A 739 -8.40 34.86 -15.21
CA ILE A 739 -9.82 35.24 -15.15
C ILE A 739 -10.14 36.02 -13.87
N ILE A 740 -9.51 35.64 -12.76
CA ILE A 740 -9.71 36.22 -11.43
C ILE A 740 -9.36 37.71 -11.39
N ASN A 741 -8.29 38.10 -12.07
CA ASN A 741 -7.83 39.49 -12.11
C ASN A 741 -8.55 40.33 -13.18
N TRP A 742 -9.41 39.74 -14.02
CA TRP A 742 -10.33 40.49 -14.90
C TRP A 742 -11.57 41.01 -14.15
N GLY A 743 -11.63 40.82 -12.83
CA GLY A 743 -12.80 41.16 -12.01
C GLY A 743 -13.97 40.18 -12.18
N ALA A 744 -13.75 39.00 -12.76
CA ALA A 744 -14.82 38.04 -13.08
C ALA A 744 -15.55 37.46 -11.84
N SER A 745 -14.95 37.63 -10.65
CA SER A 745 -15.54 37.27 -9.35
C SER A 745 -16.31 38.39 -8.68
N GLU A 746 -16.21 39.64 -9.17
CA GLU A 746 -16.82 40.80 -8.52
C GLU A 746 -18.36 40.79 -8.63
N PRO A 747 -19.07 41.48 -7.73
CA PRO A 747 -20.52 41.65 -7.86
C PRO A 747 -20.95 42.31 -9.17
N THR A 748 -20.11 43.22 -9.70
CA THR A 748 -20.29 43.91 -10.98
C THR A 748 -20.22 42.94 -12.16
N ALA A 749 -19.56 41.79 -12.02
CA ALA A 749 -19.47 40.79 -13.07
C ALA A 749 -20.81 40.08 -13.32
N LEU A 750 -21.76 40.13 -12.38
CA LEU A 750 -23.08 39.49 -12.52
C LEU A 750 -23.94 40.14 -13.62
N SER A 751 -23.74 41.43 -13.91
CA SER A 751 -24.45 42.14 -14.99
C SER A 751 -23.80 42.00 -16.37
N LYS A 752 -22.53 41.57 -16.44
CA LYS A 752 -21.74 41.49 -17.67
C LYS A 752 -21.90 40.15 -18.38
N ASP A 753 -22.05 40.16 -19.70
CA ASP A 753 -22.06 38.95 -20.53
C ASP A 753 -20.76 38.12 -20.34
N PRO A 754 -20.82 36.79 -20.11
CA PRO A 754 -19.63 35.93 -20.07
C PRO A 754 -18.71 36.05 -21.30
N LEU A 755 -19.25 36.40 -22.46
CA LEU A 755 -18.46 36.68 -23.68
C LEU A 755 -17.48 37.84 -23.49
N HIS A 756 -17.73 38.75 -22.54
CA HIS A 756 -16.79 39.81 -22.18
C HIS A 756 -15.43 39.21 -21.78
N TYR A 757 -15.42 38.20 -20.90
CA TYR A 757 -14.21 37.55 -20.42
C TYR A 757 -13.59 36.63 -21.49
N VAL A 758 -14.43 35.97 -22.29
CA VAL A 758 -13.96 35.21 -23.47
C VAL A 758 -13.22 36.12 -24.46
N ASN A 759 -13.70 37.35 -24.67
CA ASN A 759 -13.03 38.32 -25.54
C ASN A 759 -11.67 38.76 -24.99
N ILE A 760 -11.52 38.89 -23.66
CA ILE A 760 -10.21 39.15 -23.05
C ILE A 760 -9.24 37.99 -23.35
N ALA A 761 -9.71 36.74 -23.19
CA ALA A 761 -8.91 35.56 -23.50
C ALA A 761 -8.52 35.48 -25.00
N LYS A 762 -9.46 35.74 -25.91
CA LYS A 762 -9.23 35.84 -27.37
C LYS A 762 -8.12 36.82 -27.71
N ARG A 763 -8.12 37.98 -27.05
CA ARG A 763 -7.12 39.03 -27.23
C ARG A 763 -5.75 38.61 -26.68
N ALA A 764 -5.70 38.19 -25.42
CA ALA A 764 -4.46 37.86 -24.70
C ALA A 764 -3.70 36.66 -25.28
N TYR A 765 -4.40 35.54 -25.47
CA TYR A 765 -3.78 34.23 -25.68
C TYR A 765 -3.82 33.77 -27.12
N PHE A 766 -4.60 34.42 -27.98
CA PHE A 766 -4.73 34.04 -29.40
C PHE A 766 -4.73 35.23 -30.37
N ASN A 767 -4.72 36.47 -29.86
CA ASN A 767 -4.77 37.70 -30.64
C ASN A 767 -5.84 37.72 -31.74
N GLU A 768 -7.02 37.12 -31.50
CA GLU A 768 -8.03 36.92 -32.56
C GLU A 768 -8.60 38.23 -33.13
N PHE A 769 -8.54 39.32 -32.35
CA PHE A 769 -8.98 40.65 -32.80
C PHE A 769 -7.87 41.43 -33.53
N ASN A 770 -6.64 40.92 -33.56
CA ASN A 770 -5.46 41.57 -34.12
C ASN A 770 -5.21 42.99 -33.58
N ASP A 771 -5.62 43.27 -32.34
CA ASP A 771 -5.56 44.58 -31.69
C ASP A 771 -4.53 44.65 -30.55
N MET A 772 -3.86 43.53 -30.21
CA MET A 772 -2.88 43.45 -29.14
C MET A 772 -1.55 42.85 -29.64
N PRO A 773 -0.65 43.66 -30.22
CA PRO A 773 0.66 43.19 -30.70
C PRO A 773 1.58 42.71 -29.57
N THR A 774 1.27 43.05 -28.32
CA THR A 774 1.95 42.57 -27.11
C THR A 774 1.30 41.32 -26.51
N SER A 775 0.27 40.75 -27.14
CA SER A 775 -0.34 39.49 -26.68
C SER A 775 0.68 38.36 -26.61
N LEU A 776 0.44 37.41 -25.71
CA LEU A 776 1.32 36.25 -25.54
C LEU A 776 1.45 35.45 -26.84
N HIS A 777 0.35 35.35 -27.60
CA HIS A 777 0.32 34.74 -28.92
C HIS A 777 1.19 35.49 -29.95
N ALA A 778 1.09 36.82 -30.03
CA ALA A 778 1.87 37.58 -31.00
C ALA A 778 3.37 37.51 -30.68
N LYS A 779 3.75 37.62 -29.40
CA LYS A 779 5.16 37.61 -28.98
C LYS A 779 5.81 36.23 -29.09
N SER A 780 5.03 35.17 -28.92
CA SER A 780 5.44 33.78 -29.13
C SER A 780 5.47 33.34 -30.60
N GLU A 781 5.15 34.24 -31.54
CA GLU A 781 4.99 33.91 -32.97
C GLU A 781 3.99 32.77 -33.18
N ALA A 782 2.79 32.94 -32.60
CA ALA A 782 1.73 31.92 -32.58
C ALA A 782 2.16 30.61 -31.91
N TYR A 783 2.86 30.72 -30.77
CA TYR A 783 3.40 29.59 -29.99
C TYR A 783 4.32 28.66 -30.80
N THR A 784 5.02 29.21 -31.79
CA THR A 784 6.07 28.45 -32.52
C THR A 784 7.43 28.53 -31.83
N LYS A 785 7.63 29.52 -30.94
CA LYS A 785 8.86 29.66 -30.13
C LYS A 785 8.99 28.61 -29.04
N CYS A 786 7.88 28.10 -28.52
CA CYS A 786 7.82 27.15 -27.43
C CYS A 786 6.51 26.39 -27.47
N ASP A 787 6.48 25.16 -26.95
CA ASP A 787 5.21 24.51 -26.66
C ASP A 787 4.50 25.25 -25.52
N VAL A 788 3.16 25.21 -25.50
CA VAL A 788 2.36 25.89 -24.48
C VAL A 788 1.34 24.95 -23.85
N MET A 789 1.20 25.10 -22.54
CA MET A 789 0.16 24.51 -21.73
C MET A 789 -0.59 25.61 -20.99
N PHE A 790 -1.91 25.61 -21.11
CA PHE A 790 -2.79 26.51 -20.39
C PHE A 790 -3.41 25.83 -19.19
N TYR A 791 -3.65 26.58 -18.13
CA TYR A 791 -4.48 26.17 -17.00
C TYR A 791 -5.30 27.37 -16.53
N SER A 792 -6.52 27.12 -16.05
CA SER A 792 -7.35 28.19 -15.50
C SER A 792 -7.00 28.48 -14.04
N ASP A 793 -7.75 29.38 -13.44
CA ASP A 793 -7.66 29.78 -12.03
C ASP A 793 -8.96 29.41 -11.29
N THR A 794 -9.17 30.04 -10.13
CA THR A 794 -10.33 29.80 -9.26
C THR A 794 -11.12 31.06 -9.03
N LEU A 795 -12.35 30.91 -8.53
CA LEU A 795 -13.24 32.01 -8.22
C LEU A 795 -12.97 32.55 -6.81
N ALA A 796 -12.84 33.87 -6.65
CA ALA A 796 -12.63 34.47 -5.34
C ALA A 796 -13.86 34.32 -4.41
N ALA A 797 -13.63 33.95 -3.15
CA ALA A 797 -14.65 33.81 -2.12
C ALA A 797 -14.22 34.54 -0.84
N THR A 798 -14.17 35.88 -0.92
CA THR A 798 -13.68 36.76 0.16
C THR A 798 -14.70 37.81 0.55
N SER A 799 -14.43 38.51 1.65
CA SER A 799 -15.18 39.70 2.04
C SER A 799 -15.20 40.80 0.96
N ALA A 800 -14.13 40.94 0.16
CA ALA A 800 -14.04 41.95 -0.89
C ALA A 800 -15.03 41.69 -2.05
N VAL A 801 -15.39 40.43 -2.27
CA VAL A 801 -16.36 40.02 -3.30
C VAL A 801 -17.67 39.50 -2.71
N ALA A 802 -17.92 39.71 -1.41
CA ALA A 802 -19.11 39.20 -0.71
C ALA A 802 -20.44 39.64 -1.34
N GLY A 803 -20.47 40.75 -2.08
CA GLY A 803 -21.65 41.17 -2.83
C GLY A 803 -22.12 40.17 -3.91
N ALA A 804 -21.23 39.29 -4.39
CA ALA A 804 -21.52 38.23 -5.35
C ALA A 804 -22.06 36.94 -4.68
N TRP A 805 -22.11 36.91 -3.36
CA TRP A 805 -22.51 35.76 -2.55
C TRP A 805 -23.72 36.10 -1.68
N ASP A 806 -24.58 35.13 -1.40
CA ASP A 806 -25.65 35.28 -0.44
C ASP A 806 -25.05 35.42 0.97
N SER A 807 -25.49 36.43 1.73
CA SER A 807 -24.91 36.73 3.03
C SER A 807 -25.33 35.76 4.14
N VAL A 808 -26.35 34.93 3.88
CA VAL A 808 -26.91 33.98 4.85
C VAL A 808 -26.53 32.55 4.47
N THR A 809 -26.74 32.17 3.22
CA THR A 809 -26.47 30.79 2.75
C THR A 809 -25.05 30.63 2.22
N HIS A 810 -24.35 31.72 1.90
CA HIS A 810 -23.04 31.71 1.23
C HIS A 810 -23.03 30.99 -0.13
N GLU A 811 -24.20 30.84 -0.75
CA GLU A 811 -24.35 30.38 -2.13
C GLU A 811 -24.06 31.51 -3.12
N PRO A 812 -23.61 31.22 -4.35
CA PRO A 812 -23.39 32.25 -5.36
C PRO A 812 -24.72 32.91 -5.74
N LYS A 813 -24.74 34.25 -5.83
CA LYS A 813 -25.94 34.97 -6.26
C LYS A 813 -26.17 34.82 -7.75
N PHE A 814 -27.45 34.79 -8.11
CA PHE A 814 -27.88 35.00 -9.48
C PHE A 814 -28.03 36.50 -9.76
N GLY A 815 -27.43 36.98 -10.85
CA GLY A 815 -27.70 38.29 -11.42
C GLY A 815 -28.16 38.20 -12.86
N VAL A 816 -28.80 39.27 -13.35
CA VAL A 816 -29.30 39.35 -14.72
C VAL A 816 -28.24 40.01 -15.59
N VAL A 817 -27.90 39.39 -16.72
CA VAL A 817 -27.01 39.99 -17.72
C VAL A 817 -27.71 41.18 -18.35
N SER A 818 -27.24 42.39 -18.07
CA SER A 818 -27.75 43.64 -18.65
C SER A 818 -26.76 44.32 -19.59
N GLU A 819 -25.49 43.93 -19.54
CA GLU A 819 -24.41 44.51 -20.33
C GLU A 819 -23.88 43.46 -21.32
N ALA A 820 -24.14 43.70 -22.61
CA ALA A 820 -23.61 42.91 -23.70
C ALA A 820 -22.07 43.01 -23.79
N ALA A 821 -21.41 42.00 -24.35
CA ALA A 821 -19.98 42.05 -24.58
C ALA A 821 -19.63 43.04 -25.70
N THR A 822 -18.94 44.14 -25.36
CA THR A 822 -18.55 45.21 -26.30
C THR A 822 -17.03 45.33 -26.52
N ASN A 823 -16.24 44.51 -25.81
CA ASN A 823 -14.78 44.57 -25.78
C ASN A 823 -14.10 43.67 -26.84
N GLY A 824 -14.76 43.45 -27.98
CA GLY A 824 -14.32 42.56 -29.07
C GLY A 824 -14.91 42.95 -30.42
N GLY A 825 -15.31 41.97 -31.23
CA GLY A 825 -15.97 42.16 -32.52
C GLY A 825 -17.39 42.79 -32.42
N PRO A 826 -18.31 42.50 -33.37
CA PRO A 826 -19.69 42.99 -33.29
C PRO A 826 -20.34 42.66 -31.95
N VAL A 827 -21.13 43.59 -31.41
CA VAL A 827 -21.82 43.41 -30.12
C VAL A 827 -22.73 42.20 -30.18
N ASP A 828 -22.53 41.25 -29.26
CA ASP A 828 -23.35 40.06 -29.09
C ASP A 828 -24.32 40.25 -27.93
N ASN A 829 -25.62 40.13 -28.21
CA ASN A 829 -26.70 40.32 -27.24
C ASN A 829 -27.38 39.00 -26.83
N ILE A 830 -26.87 37.84 -27.27
CA ILE A 830 -27.55 36.54 -27.09
C ILE A 830 -27.80 36.18 -25.61
N ASN A 831 -26.95 36.67 -24.69
CA ASN A 831 -27.08 36.41 -23.27
C ASN A 831 -27.86 37.50 -22.51
N VAL A 832 -28.17 38.63 -23.12
CA VAL A 832 -28.82 39.75 -22.42
C VAL A 832 -30.22 39.34 -21.95
N GLY A 833 -30.52 39.61 -20.68
CA GLY A 833 -31.79 39.30 -20.02
C GLY A 833 -31.83 37.95 -19.30
N ARG A 834 -30.81 37.09 -19.45
CA ARG A 834 -30.74 35.81 -18.72
C ARG A 834 -30.10 35.98 -17.35
N ALA A 835 -30.49 35.12 -16.41
CA ALA A 835 -29.82 35.02 -15.11
C ALA A 835 -28.52 34.20 -15.23
N LYS A 836 -27.52 34.52 -14.40
CA LYS A 836 -26.29 33.75 -14.24
C LYS A 836 -25.65 33.93 -12.87
N THR A 837 -24.69 33.05 -12.54
CA THR A 837 -23.73 33.26 -11.45
C THR A 837 -22.36 33.68 -12.00
N ASN A 838 -21.42 34.04 -11.12
CA ASN A 838 -20.05 34.34 -11.53
C ASN A 838 -19.25 33.09 -11.96
N PHE A 839 -19.64 31.87 -11.57
CA PHE A 839 -19.03 30.63 -12.08
C PHE A 839 -19.12 30.55 -13.60
N GLU A 840 -20.23 30.99 -14.18
CA GLU A 840 -20.44 30.95 -15.63
C GLU A 840 -19.45 31.82 -16.42
N ASN A 841 -18.88 32.87 -15.80
CA ASN A 841 -17.83 33.68 -16.44
C ASN A 841 -16.58 32.84 -16.69
N TYR A 842 -16.16 32.10 -15.66
CA TYR A 842 -15.00 31.22 -15.74
C TYR A 842 -15.28 30.04 -16.66
N GLU A 843 -16.42 29.35 -16.51
CA GLU A 843 -16.80 28.22 -17.34
C GLU A 843 -16.91 28.58 -18.84
N ALA A 844 -17.32 29.81 -19.16
CA ALA A 844 -17.31 30.30 -20.55
C ALA A 844 -15.90 30.43 -21.11
N VAL A 845 -14.96 30.97 -20.32
CA VAL A 845 -13.54 31.08 -20.70
C VAL A 845 -12.91 29.69 -20.81
N GLU A 846 -13.09 28.82 -19.80
CA GLU A 846 -12.55 27.46 -19.82
C GLU A 846 -13.04 26.68 -21.05
N ARG A 847 -14.33 26.77 -21.40
CA ARG A 847 -14.88 26.15 -22.62
C ARG A 847 -14.23 26.71 -23.89
N TYR A 848 -13.97 28.01 -23.95
CA TYR A 848 -13.29 28.63 -25.08
C TYR A 848 -11.84 28.15 -25.20
N ILE A 849 -11.06 28.16 -24.11
CA ILE A 849 -9.67 27.68 -24.14
C ILE A 849 -9.62 26.19 -24.49
N ALA A 850 -10.50 25.36 -23.92
CA ALA A 850 -10.61 23.94 -24.22
C ALA A 850 -10.95 23.63 -25.69
N SER A 851 -11.55 24.59 -26.42
CA SER A 851 -11.85 24.45 -27.85
C SER A 851 -10.62 24.61 -28.75
N LYS A 852 -9.49 25.04 -28.18
CA LYS A 852 -8.23 25.25 -28.92
C LYS A 852 -7.41 23.97 -28.94
N ASP A 853 -6.50 23.88 -29.91
CA ASP A 853 -5.66 22.69 -30.11
C ASP A 853 -4.47 22.60 -29.14
N TYR A 854 -4.50 23.31 -28.01
CA TYR A 854 -3.44 23.32 -27.00
C TYR A 854 -3.80 22.42 -25.81
N LEU A 855 -2.80 22.06 -25.01
CA LEU A 855 -3.08 21.39 -23.74
C LEU A 855 -3.71 22.40 -22.79
N PHE A 856 -4.93 22.13 -22.32
CA PHE A 856 -5.63 22.94 -21.35
C PHE A 856 -6.07 22.10 -20.15
N ILE A 857 -5.81 22.63 -18.95
CA ILE A 857 -6.21 22.01 -17.68
C ILE A 857 -7.19 22.93 -16.94
N PRO A 858 -8.49 22.59 -16.86
CA PRO A 858 -9.47 23.34 -16.09
C PRO A 858 -9.30 23.07 -14.58
N ILE A 859 -9.36 24.12 -13.78
CA ILE A 859 -9.06 24.11 -12.34
C ILE A 859 -10.33 24.35 -11.52
N LEU A 860 -11.17 25.29 -11.94
CA LEU A 860 -12.33 25.75 -11.17
C LEU A 860 -13.27 24.60 -10.79
N SER A 861 -13.61 23.74 -11.75
CA SER A 861 -14.51 22.61 -11.53
C SER A 861 -14.00 21.63 -10.47
N THR A 862 -12.69 21.37 -10.45
CA THR A 862 -12.08 20.49 -9.45
C THR A 862 -12.08 21.13 -8.07
N PHE A 863 -11.66 22.39 -7.97
CA PHE A 863 -11.71 23.11 -6.69
C PHE A 863 -13.13 23.13 -6.16
N LYS A 864 -14.11 23.44 -7.02
CA LYS A 864 -15.53 23.42 -6.65
C LYS A 864 -15.98 22.07 -6.11
N ALA A 865 -15.71 20.99 -6.84
CA ALA A 865 -16.06 19.65 -6.38
C ALA A 865 -15.42 19.29 -5.03
N VAL A 866 -14.12 19.56 -4.83
CA VAL A 866 -13.43 19.27 -3.56
C VAL A 866 -14.04 20.09 -2.42
N THR A 867 -14.27 21.39 -2.65
CA THR A 867 -14.82 22.27 -1.61
C THR A 867 -16.24 21.88 -1.19
N GLU A 868 -17.12 21.59 -2.16
CA GLU A 868 -18.51 21.19 -1.92
C GLU A 868 -18.58 19.81 -1.24
N ASN A 869 -17.73 18.86 -1.63
CA ASN A 869 -17.74 17.52 -1.06
C ASN A 869 -17.19 17.45 0.36
N TYR A 870 -16.12 18.20 0.67
CA TYR A 870 -15.47 18.12 1.97
C TYR A 870 -15.99 19.17 2.98
N TYR A 871 -16.22 20.41 2.54
CA TYR A 871 -16.64 21.52 3.43
C TYR A 871 -18.13 21.85 3.32
N GLY A 872 -18.86 21.22 2.39
CA GLY A 872 -20.29 21.46 2.16
C GLY A 872 -20.60 22.63 1.23
N SER A 873 -19.65 23.54 0.95
CA SER A 873 -19.82 24.61 -0.05
C SER A 873 -18.49 25.17 -0.55
N TYR A 874 -18.51 25.83 -1.72
CA TYR A 874 -17.34 26.52 -2.26
C TYR A 874 -16.81 27.59 -1.30
N TRP A 875 -17.72 28.42 -0.78
CA TRP A 875 -17.38 29.50 0.13
C TRP A 875 -16.67 28.99 1.38
N ALA A 876 -17.18 27.91 1.99
CA ALA A 876 -16.61 27.32 3.20
C ALA A 876 -15.18 26.82 2.95
N GLY A 877 -14.95 26.07 1.87
CA GLY A 877 -13.63 25.53 1.55
C GLY A 877 -12.59 26.59 1.14
N MET A 878 -13.04 27.77 0.72
CA MET A 878 -12.20 28.91 0.37
C MET A 878 -12.09 29.94 1.50
N GLN A 879 -12.65 29.73 2.69
CA GLN A 879 -12.51 30.72 3.76
C GLN A 879 -11.04 30.94 4.14
N PRO A 880 -10.65 32.19 4.48
CA PRO A 880 -9.30 32.50 4.94
C PRO A 880 -8.85 31.56 6.07
N SER A 881 -7.70 30.94 5.92
CA SER A 881 -6.98 30.23 6.98
C SER A 881 -5.48 30.57 6.91
N ASP A 882 -4.67 30.32 7.94
CA ASP A 882 -3.22 30.59 7.81
C ASP A 882 -2.56 29.71 6.72
N LYS A 883 -1.27 29.92 6.44
CA LYS A 883 -0.53 29.13 5.42
C LYS A 883 -0.65 27.61 5.61
N THR A 884 -0.71 27.15 6.85
CA THR A 884 -0.90 25.74 7.25
C THR A 884 -2.33 25.42 7.68
N GLY A 885 -3.29 26.29 7.34
CA GLY A 885 -4.66 26.22 7.80
C GLY A 885 -5.46 25.07 7.18
N GLU A 886 -6.66 24.85 7.72
CA GLU A 886 -7.49 23.69 7.38
C GLU A 886 -8.28 23.85 6.09
N THR A 887 -8.44 25.06 5.54
CA THR A 887 -9.13 25.33 4.28
C THR A 887 -8.18 25.26 3.08
N LEU A 888 -8.63 25.64 1.88
CA LEU A 888 -7.79 25.71 0.68
C LEU A 888 -7.16 27.08 0.41
N SER A 889 -7.48 28.12 1.20
CA SER A 889 -7.07 29.49 0.89
C SER A 889 -6.60 30.26 2.11
N ILE A 890 -5.64 31.16 1.90
CA ILE A 890 -5.13 32.03 2.95
C ILE A 890 -6.05 33.23 3.24
N ASP A 891 -6.70 33.74 2.21
CA ASP A 891 -7.51 34.97 2.26
C ASP A 891 -8.79 34.91 1.41
N GLY A 892 -9.12 33.70 0.92
CA GLY A 892 -10.21 33.40 -0.01
C GLY A 892 -9.95 33.75 -1.47
N VAL A 893 -8.73 34.17 -1.80
CA VAL A 893 -8.19 34.21 -3.17
C VAL A 893 -7.00 33.28 -3.29
N HIS A 894 -5.96 33.53 -2.50
CA HIS A 894 -4.66 32.88 -2.67
C HIS A 894 -4.61 31.54 -1.96
N PHE A 895 -3.89 30.59 -2.54
CA PHE A 895 -3.84 29.23 -1.99
C PHE A 895 -2.84 29.12 -0.85
N ASN A 896 -3.30 28.53 0.26
CA ASN A 896 -2.43 28.06 1.34
C ASN A 896 -1.81 26.71 0.94
N ASP A 897 -1.12 26.02 1.86
CA ASP A 897 -0.45 24.74 1.55
C ASP A 897 -1.41 23.64 1.04
N ASN A 898 -2.68 23.63 1.48
CA ASN A 898 -3.67 22.67 1.01
C ASN A 898 -4.22 23.03 -0.37
N GLY A 899 -4.57 24.29 -0.60
CA GLY A 899 -4.98 24.74 -1.94
C GLY A 899 -3.88 24.58 -2.97
N ALA A 900 -2.64 24.88 -2.60
CA ALA A 900 -1.49 24.73 -3.49
C ALA A 900 -1.18 23.25 -3.76
N ALA A 901 -1.40 22.36 -2.79
CA ALA A 901 -1.32 20.92 -3.00
C ALA A 901 -2.40 20.42 -3.97
N LEU A 902 -3.65 20.89 -3.86
CA LEU A 902 -4.71 20.56 -4.82
C LEU A 902 -4.36 21.11 -6.21
N PHE A 903 -3.95 22.37 -6.31
CA PHE A 903 -3.56 23.00 -7.56
C PHE A 903 -2.41 22.25 -8.25
N SER A 904 -1.41 21.84 -7.46
CA SER A 904 -0.30 21.01 -7.92
C SER A 904 -0.77 19.62 -8.37
N LYS A 905 -1.70 19.00 -7.65
CA LYS A 905 -2.27 17.69 -8.00
C LYS A 905 -3.02 17.74 -9.33
N ILE A 906 -3.62 18.87 -9.68
CA ILE A 906 -4.30 19.06 -10.96
C ILE A 906 -3.27 19.37 -12.07
N VAL A 907 -2.44 20.41 -11.89
CA VAL A 907 -1.58 20.92 -12.97
C VAL A 907 -0.30 20.10 -13.14
N ALA A 908 0.44 19.84 -12.05
CA ALA A 908 1.77 19.24 -12.13
C ALA A 908 1.74 17.73 -12.41
N SER A 909 0.58 17.07 -12.23
CA SER A 909 0.41 15.64 -12.56
C SER A 909 0.53 15.35 -14.06
N VAL A 910 0.48 16.37 -14.93
CA VAL A 910 0.78 16.23 -16.36
C VAL A 910 2.18 15.66 -16.62
N PHE A 911 3.10 15.85 -15.67
CA PHE A 911 4.49 15.41 -15.75
C PHE A 911 4.75 14.07 -15.06
N ASP A 912 3.72 13.39 -14.53
CA ASP A 912 3.93 12.14 -13.78
C ASP A 912 4.38 10.95 -14.64
N GLU A 913 4.09 11.00 -15.94
CA GLU A 913 4.38 9.92 -16.90
C GLU A 913 5.44 10.31 -17.95
N ILE A 914 6.30 11.29 -17.63
CA ILE A 914 7.33 11.79 -18.56
C ILE A 914 8.49 10.82 -18.81
#